data_AF-A0A1Q7RVX9-F1
#
_entry.id   AF-A0A1Q7RVX9-F1
#
_cell.length_a   1.000
_cell.length_b   1.000
_cell.length_c   1.000
_cell.angle_alpha   90.00
_cell.angle_beta   90.00
_cell.angle_gamma   90.00
#
_symmetry.space_group_name_H-M   'P 1'
#
loop_
_entity.id
_entity.type
_entity.pdbx_description
1 polymer ?
#
loop_
_entity_poly.entity_id
_entity_poly.type
_entity_poly.pdbx_seq_one_letter_code
_entity_poly.pdbx_strand_id
1 'polypeptide(L)'
;MSSQPSGSISVDIGAVGVLQFTAVPETRVTLDSLSLQVSSEDTTVDIKGSHVSLPTDHPLDANLFWSVRYEDGTTTEFKVEGSLHFPQPSRFEFLERRADNTEGRPVLKVFDHRLFGKGKVCVRLEVKYPHCKPALLEPGQITFDNAFIVEVRTAQGTSSLGVLDTPRIPARVSIGAPLYLSLSTTGVAARYMGGTGSFKLSIREIDEGKGEVPSNEGVREQVIWPEGPARTLRTHVYRVGCELQPEQAFAIFNYQESNERGEFELAYSMAVAKQGDAYQELVTDRLWLLTSRPRLTSFSLRFEGSAEDGKPSPRLVASGTIEGFDAQVVIKLELALFRKVRGVLSRFGTPSFAFAAGGHFDVEIYRFADADDGAPDELLKFIQDFRVPSKRPAAEPPVLFAALRFAEDTVSSKGPLSRSFDWDARTFAALDAKEALCAQAVARWVCSSEAKTGYTSIVALQKRMRGQMEYEQDPQFEGTRPMILRHAGRTITISVGGETKSVDIDDFMWNWEPEKRNAVGSNDKYRQAWRGILLGSPPPTPEATDLSIELQDAPDAPTPELRVLSWLEKYQPNIAKAERTWGVDRRAIAGAIAWEALWNPHKSYYGPLGRFRGAGKVHDTDLEHRVYDDNIMEPPTDWSLAKELEMSGVINPIRTEDQRKQYLSTVDGSLEYIGAAMHEFIRIARQSGYDLNCDLPILAFFFNARTLKKARKSFETKRAPEKLHWVDNQMAPWVKNNMPFLEKAVGKPETPLCSGDAPYSEP
;
A
#
# COMPACT_ATOMS: atom_id res chain seq x y z
N MET A 1 34.73 -55.15 6.85
CA MET A 1 34.96 -54.57 8.18
C MET A 1 36.29 -55.11 8.71
N SER A 2 37.36 -54.33 8.64
CA SER A 2 38.56 -54.56 9.45
C SER A 2 38.83 -53.27 10.21
N SER A 3 38.68 -53.37 11.53
CA SER A 3 39.06 -52.35 12.49
C SER A 3 40.52 -51.97 12.27
N GLN A 4 40.79 -50.68 12.09
CA GLN A 4 42.13 -50.14 12.26
C GLN A 4 42.65 -50.52 13.64
N PRO A 5 43.88 -51.04 13.79
CA PRO A 5 44.50 -51.06 15.09
C PRO A 5 45.12 -49.68 15.32
N SER A 6 44.36 -48.74 15.88
CA SER A 6 44.99 -47.84 16.86
C SER A 6 45.30 -48.69 18.08
N GLY A 7 46.35 -49.51 17.98
CA GLY A 7 46.73 -50.44 19.02
C GLY A 7 47.21 -49.68 20.24
N SER A 8 46.36 -49.52 21.26
CA SER A 8 46.84 -49.21 22.60
C SER A 8 47.47 -50.47 23.17
N ILE A 9 48.80 -50.53 23.22
CA ILE A 9 49.50 -51.56 23.99
C ILE A 9 49.54 -51.07 25.44
N SER A 10 48.80 -51.74 26.32
CA SER A 10 48.95 -51.55 27.76
C SER A 10 50.07 -52.47 28.24
N VAL A 11 51.06 -51.88 28.91
CA VAL A 11 52.20 -52.62 29.47
C VAL A 11 52.13 -52.48 30.99
N ASP A 12 52.13 -53.61 31.69
CA ASP A 12 52.09 -53.62 33.15
C ASP A 12 53.36 -52.98 33.73
N ILE A 13 53.19 -52.25 34.84
CA ILE A 13 54.29 -51.63 35.57
C ILE A 13 55.22 -52.75 36.07
N GLY A 14 56.45 -52.79 35.53
CA GLY A 14 57.47 -53.79 35.86
C GLY A 14 57.78 -54.80 34.75
N ALA A 15 57.08 -54.75 33.61
CA ALA A 15 57.40 -55.60 32.46
C ALA A 15 58.79 -55.28 31.90
N VAL A 16 59.60 -56.32 31.63
CA VAL A 16 60.91 -56.21 30.99
C VAL A 16 60.82 -56.79 29.58
N GLY A 17 60.96 -55.94 28.57
CA GLY A 17 60.91 -56.31 27.16
C GLY A 17 61.30 -55.12 26.26
N VAL A 18 61.53 -55.38 24.98
CA VAL A 18 61.84 -54.34 24.00
C VAL A 18 60.56 -53.99 23.24
N LEU A 19 60.07 -52.76 23.39
CA LEU A 19 59.05 -52.20 22.50
C LEU A 19 59.75 -51.72 21.22
N GLN A 20 59.50 -52.41 20.11
CA GLN A 20 60.00 -52.00 18.81
C GLN A 20 58.96 -51.09 18.13
N PHE A 21 59.25 -49.80 18.09
CA PHE A 21 58.47 -48.84 17.32
C PHE A 21 59.06 -48.75 15.92
N THR A 22 58.31 -49.16 14.91
CA THR A 22 58.67 -48.86 13.53
C THR A 22 58.20 -47.45 13.23
N ALA A 23 59.13 -46.51 13.09
CA ALA A 23 58.83 -45.20 12.56
C ALA A 23 58.28 -45.37 11.14
N VAL A 24 57.00 -45.09 10.94
CA VAL A 24 56.44 -44.96 9.59
C VAL A 24 56.94 -43.61 9.07
N PRO A 25 57.72 -43.57 7.98
CA PRO A 25 58.19 -42.31 7.42
C PRO A 25 56.99 -41.43 7.07
N GLU A 26 57.17 -40.10 7.07
CA GLU A 26 56.10 -39.20 6.64
C GLU A 26 55.66 -39.54 5.22
N THR A 27 54.45 -40.09 5.07
CA THR A 27 53.87 -40.38 3.77
C THR A 27 53.11 -39.18 3.26
N ARG A 28 53.44 -38.76 2.05
CA ARG A 28 52.79 -37.61 1.40
C ARG A 28 52.59 -37.90 -0.07
N VAL A 29 51.48 -37.40 -0.59
CA VAL A 29 51.21 -37.33 -2.02
C VAL A 29 51.12 -35.87 -2.44
N THR A 30 51.63 -35.55 -3.62
CA THR A 30 51.53 -34.21 -4.22
C THR A 30 51.04 -34.37 -5.66
N LEU A 31 49.88 -33.78 -5.95
CA LEU A 31 49.28 -33.79 -7.29
C LEU A 31 50.07 -32.87 -8.22
N ASP A 32 50.22 -33.26 -9.47
CA ASP A 32 50.73 -32.37 -10.51
C ASP A 32 49.72 -31.25 -10.80
N SER A 33 50.19 -30.08 -11.23
CA SER A 33 49.31 -29.02 -11.69
C SER A 33 48.51 -29.46 -12.92
N LEU A 34 47.22 -29.17 -12.92
CA LEU A 34 46.31 -29.42 -14.04
C LEU A 34 45.73 -28.08 -14.53
N SER A 35 45.50 -27.95 -15.83
CA SER A 35 44.76 -26.81 -16.39
C SER A 35 43.82 -27.35 -17.46
N LEU A 36 42.52 -27.36 -17.15
CA LEU A 36 41.50 -28.02 -17.96
C LEU A 36 40.20 -27.21 -17.99
N GLN A 37 39.66 -26.99 -19.18
CA GLN A 37 38.29 -26.50 -19.35
C GLN A 37 37.38 -27.67 -19.72
N VAL A 38 36.30 -27.86 -18.98
CA VAL A 38 35.30 -28.89 -19.26
C VAL A 38 34.49 -28.47 -20.49
N SER A 39 34.78 -29.10 -21.63
CA SER A 39 34.18 -28.77 -22.93
C SER A 39 33.56 -29.98 -23.63
N SER A 40 33.31 -31.08 -22.93
CA SER A 40 32.57 -32.25 -23.41
C SER A 40 31.71 -32.81 -22.28
N GLU A 41 30.68 -33.58 -22.63
CA GLU A 41 29.79 -34.24 -21.65
C GLU A 41 30.58 -35.09 -20.67
N ASP A 42 31.50 -35.89 -21.22
CA ASP A 42 32.47 -36.68 -20.48
C ASP A 42 33.86 -36.11 -20.74
N THR A 43 34.59 -35.76 -19.69
CA THR A 43 35.96 -35.25 -19.78
C THR A 43 36.89 -36.16 -18.98
N THR A 44 37.73 -36.93 -19.67
CA THR A 44 38.76 -37.76 -19.00
C THR A 44 39.82 -36.86 -18.36
N VAL A 45 40.16 -37.13 -17.10
CA VAL A 45 41.13 -36.33 -16.33
C VAL A 45 42.31 -37.18 -15.90
N ASP A 46 43.52 -36.75 -16.25
CA ASP A 46 44.75 -37.42 -15.82
C ASP A 46 45.13 -36.96 -14.41
N ILE A 47 44.84 -37.77 -13.40
CA ILE A 47 45.23 -37.51 -12.01
C ILE A 47 46.56 -38.20 -11.73
N LYS A 48 47.64 -37.42 -11.72
CA LYS A 48 49.02 -37.88 -11.54
C LYS A 48 49.75 -37.02 -10.52
N GLY A 49 50.88 -37.51 -10.05
CA GLY A 49 51.71 -36.74 -9.13
C GLY A 49 52.95 -37.48 -8.65
N SER A 50 53.51 -36.96 -7.57
CA SER A 50 54.63 -37.55 -6.85
C SER A 50 54.23 -37.99 -5.45
N HIS A 51 54.99 -38.92 -4.88
CA HIS A 51 54.79 -39.37 -3.51
C HIS A 51 56.12 -39.52 -2.76
N VAL A 52 56.02 -39.52 -1.44
CA VAL A 52 57.12 -39.81 -0.51
C VAL A 52 56.71 -41.00 0.34
N SER A 53 57.58 -42.01 0.40
CA SER A 53 57.48 -43.15 1.33
C SER A 53 56.21 -44.00 1.26
N LEU A 54 55.50 -44.00 0.12
CA LEU A 54 54.47 -44.99 -0.18
C LEU A 54 55.09 -46.27 -0.74
N PRO A 55 54.56 -47.46 -0.40
CA PRO A 55 54.94 -48.71 -1.05
C PRO A 55 54.49 -48.68 -2.53
N THR A 56 55.35 -49.15 -3.42
CA THR A 56 55.15 -49.10 -4.89
C THR A 56 55.08 -50.49 -5.53
N ASP A 57 55.12 -51.55 -4.73
CA ASP A 57 55.11 -52.95 -5.17
C ASP A 57 53.71 -53.45 -5.56
N HIS A 58 52.66 -52.75 -5.12
CA HIS A 58 51.27 -53.01 -5.48
C HIS A 58 50.45 -51.71 -5.50
N PRO A 59 49.33 -51.67 -6.25
CA PRO A 59 48.44 -50.52 -6.22
C PRO A 59 47.86 -50.28 -4.82
N LEU A 60 47.67 -49.00 -4.45
CA LEU A 60 47.08 -48.62 -3.17
C LEU A 60 45.67 -48.07 -3.36
N ASP A 61 44.69 -48.60 -2.64
CA ASP A 61 43.33 -48.05 -2.67
C ASP A 61 43.31 -46.57 -2.28
N ALA A 62 42.49 -45.79 -2.99
CA ALA A 62 42.29 -44.38 -2.72
C ALA A 62 40.88 -43.91 -3.08
N ASN A 63 40.51 -42.77 -2.51
CA ASN A 63 39.30 -42.05 -2.88
C ASN A 63 39.70 -40.72 -3.51
N LEU A 64 39.17 -40.44 -4.69
CA LEU A 64 39.22 -39.14 -5.33
C LEU A 64 37.90 -38.42 -5.07
N PHE A 65 37.96 -37.12 -4.78
CA PHE A 65 36.78 -36.30 -4.59
C PHE A 65 36.81 -35.14 -5.58
N TRP A 66 35.75 -35.04 -6.38
CA TRP A 66 35.45 -33.86 -7.18
C TRP A 66 34.69 -32.87 -6.31
N SER A 67 35.34 -31.79 -5.90
CA SER A 67 34.71 -30.69 -5.17
C SER A 67 34.34 -29.58 -6.16
N VAL A 68 33.06 -29.51 -6.53
CA VAL A 68 32.54 -28.53 -7.48
C VAL A 68 32.17 -27.28 -6.71
N ARG A 69 32.82 -26.17 -7.01
CA ARG A 69 32.58 -24.86 -6.40
C ARG A 69 32.00 -23.91 -7.44
N TYR A 70 30.80 -23.42 -7.16
CA TYR A 70 30.10 -22.45 -8.02
C TYR A 70 30.48 -21.01 -7.65
N GLU A 71 30.16 -20.05 -8.52
CA GLU A 71 30.46 -18.63 -8.28
C GLU A 71 29.73 -18.04 -7.06
N ASP A 72 28.59 -18.61 -6.66
CA ASP A 72 27.82 -18.19 -5.46
C ASP A 72 28.37 -18.73 -4.13
N GLY A 73 29.46 -19.51 -4.18
CA GLY A 73 30.10 -20.13 -3.02
C GLY A 73 29.56 -21.50 -2.64
N THR A 74 28.45 -21.95 -3.26
CA THR A 74 27.93 -23.31 -3.08
C THR A 74 29.00 -24.33 -3.48
N THR A 75 29.12 -25.40 -2.70
CA THR A 75 30.06 -26.49 -2.99
C THR A 75 29.35 -27.84 -2.91
N THR A 76 29.52 -28.68 -3.92
CA THR A 76 29.08 -30.08 -3.93
C THR A 76 30.30 -31.00 -4.06
N GLU A 77 30.20 -32.22 -3.55
CA GLU A 77 31.32 -33.17 -3.58
C GLU A 77 30.88 -34.54 -4.08
N PHE A 78 31.67 -35.12 -4.98
CA PHE A 78 31.42 -36.44 -5.56
C PHE A 78 32.63 -37.34 -5.34
N LYS A 79 32.40 -38.49 -4.68
CA LYS A 79 33.42 -39.47 -4.39
C LYS A 79 33.57 -40.44 -5.56
N VAL A 80 34.82 -40.69 -5.95
CA VAL A 80 35.24 -41.70 -6.93
C VAL A 80 36.20 -42.65 -6.23
N GLU A 81 35.88 -43.95 -6.26
CA GLU A 81 36.74 -44.98 -5.69
C GLU A 81 37.75 -45.44 -6.73
N GLY A 82 38.98 -45.73 -6.31
CA GLY A 82 40.04 -46.13 -7.22
C GLY A 82 41.30 -46.59 -6.51
N SER A 83 42.39 -46.61 -7.25
CA SER A 83 43.69 -47.02 -6.76
C SER A 83 44.82 -46.17 -7.36
N LEU A 84 45.92 -46.02 -6.62
CA LEU A 84 47.16 -45.42 -7.10
C LEU A 84 48.03 -46.52 -7.70
N HIS A 85 48.44 -46.32 -8.94
CA HIS A 85 49.42 -47.14 -9.65
C HIS A 85 50.74 -46.38 -9.75
N PHE A 86 51.86 -47.10 -9.72
CA PHE A 86 53.20 -46.52 -9.61
C PHE A 86 54.03 -46.79 -10.87
N PRO A 87 53.85 -46.03 -11.96
CA PRO A 87 54.59 -46.24 -13.21
C PRO A 87 56.10 -45.97 -13.06
N GLN A 88 56.51 -45.20 -12.04
CA GLN A 88 57.91 -44.97 -11.67
C GLN A 88 58.03 -44.92 -10.14
N PRO A 89 59.21 -45.19 -9.55
CA PRO A 89 59.37 -45.31 -8.09
C PRO A 89 58.95 -44.09 -7.26
N SER A 90 58.86 -42.90 -7.86
CA SER A 90 58.49 -41.65 -7.19
C SER A 90 57.24 -40.98 -7.81
N ARG A 91 56.52 -41.70 -8.67
CA ARG A 91 55.40 -41.16 -9.45
C ARG A 91 54.21 -42.09 -9.34
N PHE A 92 53.01 -41.50 -9.29
CA PHE A 92 51.77 -42.25 -9.31
C PHE A 92 50.82 -41.74 -10.40
N GLU A 93 49.90 -42.60 -10.79
CA GLU A 93 48.66 -42.26 -11.47
C GLU A 93 47.47 -42.85 -10.71
N PHE A 94 46.37 -42.10 -10.61
CA PHE A 94 45.14 -42.60 -10.03
C PHE A 94 44.23 -43.17 -11.13
N LEU A 95 43.76 -44.40 -10.92
CA LEU A 95 42.77 -45.06 -11.77
C LEU A 95 41.47 -45.26 -10.99
N GLU A 96 40.36 -44.77 -11.55
CA GLU A 96 38.99 -45.01 -11.10
C GLU A 96 38.61 -46.48 -11.28
N ARG A 97 38.01 -47.07 -10.25
CA ARG A 97 37.41 -48.39 -10.29
C ARG A 97 35.97 -48.30 -10.79
N ARG A 98 35.69 -48.97 -11.90
CA ARG A 98 34.37 -48.97 -12.55
C ARG A 98 33.49 -50.10 -12.02
N ALA A 99 32.19 -50.02 -12.31
CA ALA A 99 31.19 -50.99 -11.86
C ALA A 99 31.43 -52.42 -12.38
N ASP A 100 32.12 -52.56 -13.52
CA ASP A 100 32.54 -53.85 -14.09
C ASP A 100 33.87 -54.36 -13.51
N ASN A 101 34.36 -53.74 -12.42
CA ASN A 101 35.67 -53.97 -11.78
C ASN A 101 36.88 -53.69 -12.69
N THR A 102 36.69 -53.04 -13.85
CA THR A 102 37.83 -52.52 -14.62
C THR A 102 38.34 -51.22 -14.01
N GLU A 103 39.62 -50.93 -14.21
CA GLU A 103 40.22 -49.67 -13.80
C GLU A 103 40.49 -48.81 -15.04
N GLY A 104 40.26 -47.50 -14.90
CA GLY A 104 40.50 -46.55 -15.97
C GLY A 104 40.74 -45.15 -15.44
N ARG A 105 41.13 -44.23 -16.32
CA ARG A 105 41.28 -42.83 -15.92
C ARG A 105 39.95 -42.26 -15.45
N PRO A 106 39.94 -41.44 -14.39
CA PRO A 106 38.70 -40.89 -13.87
C PRO A 106 38.05 -39.94 -14.89
N VAL A 107 36.73 -40.00 -14.99
CA VAL A 107 35.96 -39.20 -15.95
C VAL A 107 35.12 -38.18 -15.20
N LEU A 108 35.32 -36.89 -15.52
CA LEU A 108 34.47 -35.82 -15.05
C LEU A 108 33.27 -35.66 -16.00
N LYS A 109 32.10 -36.09 -15.54
CA LYS A 109 30.84 -36.03 -16.29
C LYS A 109 30.00 -34.82 -15.90
N VAL A 110 29.52 -34.06 -16.88
CA VAL A 110 28.77 -32.81 -16.64
C VAL A 110 27.48 -33.04 -15.85
N PHE A 111 26.72 -34.09 -16.18
CA PHE A 111 25.41 -34.36 -15.57
C PHE A 111 25.54 -35.03 -14.20
N ASP A 112 26.29 -36.13 -14.12
CA ASP A 112 26.46 -36.89 -12.88
C ASP A 112 27.10 -36.03 -11.78
N HIS A 113 28.04 -35.15 -12.15
CA HIS A 113 28.72 -34.23 -11.22
C HIS A 113 28.13 -32.81 -11.19
N ARG A 114 26.95 -32.59 -11.77
CA ARG A 114 26.19 -31.32 -11.68
C ARG A 114 26.96 -30.07 -12.11
N LEU A 115 27.76 -30.15 -13.16
CA LEU A 115 28.61 -29.04 -13.65
C LEU A 115 27.83 -28.01 -14.48
N PHE A 116 26.70 -27.53 -13.93
CA PHE A 116 25.80 -26.57 -14.56
C PHE A 116 26.08 -25.15 -14.06
N GLY A 117 25.90 -24.15 -14.93
CA GLY A 117 26.34 -22.79 -14.64
C GLY A 117 27.86 -22.63 -14.85
N LYS A 118 28.48 -21.79 -14.04
CA LYS A 118 29.90 -21.44 -14.14
C LYS A 118 30.61 -21.66 -12.81
N GLY A 119 31.81 -22.23 -12.86
CA GLY A 119 32.54 -22.56 -11.63
C GLY A 119 33.86 -23.27 -11.85
N LYS A 120 34.35 -23.87 -10.76
CA LYS A 120 35.64 -24.54 -10.67
C LYS A 120 35.48 -25.91 -10.04
N VAL A 121 36.31 -26.87 -10.45
CA VAL A 121 36.41 -28.18 -9.78
C VAL A 121 37.75 -28.26 -9.08
N CYS A 122 37.72 -28.53 -7.78
CA CYS A 122 38.89 -28.83 -6.97
C CYS A 122 38.99 -30.35 -6.81
N VAL A 123 40.21 -30.85 -6.68
CA VAL A 123 40.46 -32.29 -6.54
C VAL A 123 41.04 -32.55 -5.17
N ARG A 124 40.45 -33.50 -4.45
CA ARG A 124 41.01 -34.02 -3.19
C ARG A 124 41.26 -35.51 -3.34
N LEU A 125 42.50 -35.93 -3.11
CA LEU A 125 42.91 -37.33 -3.19
C LEU A 125 43.27 -37.84 -1.79
N GLU A 126 42.60 -38.91 -1.37
CA GLU A 126 42.84 -39.59 -0.10
C GLU A 126 43.31 -41.01 -0.33
N VAL A 127 44.58 -41.27 -0.06
CA VAL A 127 45.15 -42.61 -0.12
C VAL A 127 44.79 -43.36 1.16
N LYS A 128 44.28 -44.59 1.03
CA LYS A 128 44.00 -45.46 2.19
C LYS A 128 45.29 -46.07 2.72
N TYR A 129 46.20 -45.22 3.20
CA TYR A 129 47.47 -45.61 3.80
C TYR A 129 47.69 -44.85 5.12
N PRO A 130 48.19 -45.51 6.18
CA PRO A 130 48.35 -44.88 7.50
C PRO A 130 49.11 -43.56 7.43
N HIS A 131 48.57 -42.52 8.08
CA HIS A 131 49.19 -41.20 8.22
C HIS A 131 49.45 -40.43 6.91
N CYS A 132 48.96 -40.90 5.75
CA CYS A 132 49.03 -40.15 4.50
C CYS A 132 47.99 -39.03 4.49
N LYS A 133 48.46 -37.77 4.46
CA LYS A 133 47.55 -36.61 4.40
C LYS A 133 46.87 -36.52 3.03
N PRO A 134 45.63 -36.01 2.95
CA PRO A 134 44.97 -35.73 1.68
C PRO A 134 45.80 -34.78 0.81
N ALA A 135 45.92 -35.09 -0.47
CA ALA A 135 46.49 -34.17 -1.45
C ALA A 135 45.37 -33.32 -2.05
N LEU A 136 45.60 -32.02 -2.16
CA LEU A 136 44.65 -31.06 -2.70
C LEU A 136 45.20 -30.44 -3.98
N LEU A 137 44.31 -30.26 -4.95
CA LEU A 137 44.55 -29.45 -6.13
C LEU A 137 43.81 -28.12 -5.96
N GLU A 138 44.55 -27.02 -5.97
CA GLU A 138 44.05 -25.68 -5.68
C GLU A 138 42.92 -25.22 -6.65
N PRO A 139 41.99 -24.35 -6.19
CA PRO A 139 40.89 -23.86 -7.02
C PRO A 139 41.33 -23.09 -8.26
N GLY A 140 40.75 -23.43 -9.42
CA GLY A 140 40.95 -22.70 -10.70
C GLY A 140 41.72 -23.47 -11.76
N GLN A 141 42.14 -24.69 -11.43
CA GLN A 141 42.84 -25.60 -12.33
C GLN A 141 41.90 -26.38 -13.27
N ILE A 142 40.67 -26.66 -12.82
CA ILE A 142 39.61 -27.18 -13.69
C ILE A 142 38.45 -26.17 -13.66
N THR A 143 38.04 -25.69 -14.83
CA THR A 143 36.96 -24.70 -14.98
C THR A 143 35.84 -25.24 -15.86
N PHE A 144 34.60 -24.83 -15.60
CA PHE A 144 33.45 -25.14 -16.45
C PHE A 144 32.55 -23.92 -16.64
N ASP A 145 31.90 -23.87 -17.80
CA ASP A 145 30.87 -22.88 -18.18
C ASP A 145 29.82 -23.60 -19.04
N ASN A 146 28.82 -24.16 -18.38
CA ASN A 146 27.69 -24.88 -18.97
C ASN A 146 26.40 -24.25 -18.44
N ALA A 147 26.20 -22.97 -18.74
CA ALA A 147 25.09 -22.20 -18.22
C ALA A 147 23.79 -22.50 -18.95
N PHE A 148 22.71 -22.55 -18.16
CA PHE A 148 21.33 -22.38 -18.62
C PHE A 148 20.85 -21.02 -18.12
N ILE A 149 20.52 -20.14 -19.05
CA ILE A 149 20.13 -18.75 -18.75
C ILE A 149 18.77 -18.53 -19.38
N VAL A 150 17.75 -18.25 -18.60
CA VAL A 150 16.46 -17.81 -19.12
C VAL A 150 16.50 -16.28 -19.25
N GLU A 151 16.58 -15.76 -20.46
CA GLU A 151 16.33 -14.35 -20.72
C GLU A 151 14.84 -14.07 -20.53
N VAL A 152 14.55 -13.09 -19.69
CA VAL A 152 13.20 -12.58 -19.41
C VAL A 152 13.13 -11.17 -19.95
N ARG A 153 12.39 -10.98 -21.04
CA ARG A 153 12.10 -9.65 -21.57
C ARG A 153 10.74 -9.19 -21.09
N THR A 154 10.68 -7.96 -20.64
CA THR A 154 9.49 -7.25 -20.19
C THR A 154 9.33 -5.98 -21.03
N ALA A 155 8.22 -5.27 -20.87
CA ALA A 155 8.08 -3.94 -21.47
C ALA A 155 9.12 -2.94 -20.94
N GLN A 156 9.63 -3.16 -19.72
CA GLN A 156 10.53 -2.27 -19.00
C GLN A 156 12.02 -2.59 -19.22
N GLY A 157 12.33 -3.74 -19.83
CA GLY A 157 13.70 -4.15 -20.12
C GLY A 157 13.93 -5.66 -20.10
N THR A 158 15.19 -6.05 -20.28
CA THR A 158 15.63 -7.45 -20.27
C THR A 158 16.35 -7.77 -18.97
N SER A 159 16.01 -8.91 -18.40
CA SER A 159 16.69 -9.50 -17.24
C SER A 159 17.00 -10.97 -17.55
N SER A 160 17.86 -11.62 -16.76
CA SER A 160 18.21 -13.03 -16.92
C SER A 160 17.89 -13.83 -15.67
N LEU A 161 17.50 -15.09 -15.78
CA LEU A 161 17.47 -16.03 -14.67
C LEU A 161 18.55 -17.06 -14.94
N GLY A 162 19.61 -17.04 -14.14
CA GLY A 162 20.64 -18.07 -14.17
C GLY A 162 20.57 -19.01 -12.97
N VAL A 163 21.38 -20.06 -13.05
CA VAL A 163 21.67 -20.97 -11.93
C VAL A 163 22.39 -20.24 -10.77
N LEU A 164 22.99 -19.06 -11.05
CA LEU A 164 23.94 -18.37 -10.17
C LEU A 164 23.65 -16.88 -9.95
N ASP A 165 22.47 -16.37 -10.31
CA ASP A 165 22.13 -14.98 -10.00
C ASP A 165 21.94 -14.81 -8.48
N THR A 166 22.87 -14.09 -7.85
CA THR A 166 22.79 -13.49 -6.49
C THR A 166 21.50 -12.68 -6.30
N PRO A 167 21.02 -12.48 -5.05
CA PRO A 167 19.65 -12.08 -4.75
C PRO A 167 19.29 -10.79 -5.49
N ARG A 168 18.50 -10.94 -6.55
CA ARG A 168 17.86 -9.80 -7.18
C ARG A 168 16.78 -9.33 -6.22
N ILE A 169 16.73 -8.02 -5.99
CA ILE A 169 15.51 -7.40 -5.48
C ILE A 169 14.41 -7.88 -6.43
N PRO A 170 13.40 -8.63 -5.94
CA PRO A 170 12.39 -9.20 -6.81
C PRO A 170 11.71 -8.08 -7.58
N ALA A 171 11.52 -8.31 -8.88
CA ALA A 171 10.94 -7.28 -9.72
C ALA A 171 9.44 -7.18 -9.43
N ARG A 172 8.94 -5.95 -9.22
CA ARG A 172 7.50 -5.70 -9.12
C ARG A 172 6.88 -5.68 -10.51
N VAL A 173 5.90 -6.52 -10.73
CA VAL A 173 5.19 -6.63 -12.02
C VAL A 173 3.68 -6.66 -11.81
N SER A 174 2.96 -5.96 -12.69
CA SER A 174 1.50 -5.98 -12.69
C SER A 174 0.97 -7.33 -13.16
N ILE A 175 -0.22 -7.69 -12.69
CA ILE A 175 -0.88 -8.92 -13.10
C ILE A 175 -1.20 -8.89 -14.60
N GLY A 176 -0.94 -10.02 -15.27
CA GLY A 176 -1.12 -10.17 -16.71
C GLY A 176 -0.05 -9.51 -17.58
N ALA A 177 0.97 -8.89 -16.97
CA ALA A 177 2.14 -8.40 -17.70
C ALA A 177 2.80 -9.56 -18.48
N PRO A 178 3.13 -9.37 -19.77
CA PRO A 178 3.79 -10.40 -20.56
C PRO A 178 5.28 -10.49 -20.20
N LEU A 179 5.71 -11.69 -19.84
CA LEU A 179 7.10 -12.09 -19.68
C LEU A 179 7.48 -12.95 -20.87
N TYR A 180 8.38 -12.44 -21.70
CA TYR A 180 8.93 -13.16 -22.84
C TYR A 180 10.14 -13.95 -22.38
N LEU A 181 10.00 -15.27 -22.33
CA LEU A 181 10.98 -16.20 -21.81
C LEU A 181 11.71 -16.87 -22.98
N SER A 182 13.03 -16.68 -23.02
CA SER A 182 13.91 -17.31 -24.01
C SER A 182 15.04 -18.03 -23.30
N LEU A 183 15.24 -19.30 -23.59
CA LEU A 183 16.34 -20.07 -23.02
C LEU A 183 17.62 -19.84 -23.84
N SER A 184 18.68 -19.39 -23.19
CA SER A 184 20.05 -19.31 -23.72
C SER A 184 20.93 -20.34 -23.02
N THR A 185 21.86 -20.95 -23.76
CA THR A 185 22.74 -22.00 -23.24
C THR A 185 24.17 -21.82 -23.72
N THR A 186 25.15 -22.22 -22.88
CA THR A 186 26.58 -22.17 -23.21
C THR A 186 27.24 -23.55 -23.12
N GLY A 187 28.42 -23.69 -23.72
CA GLY A 187 29.28 -24.87 -23.53
C GLY A 187 28.63 -26.21 -23.89
N VAL A 188 28.69 -27.17 -22.95
CA VAL A 188 28.09 -28.49 -23.11
C VAL A 188 26.56 -28.42 -23.09
N ALA A 189 25.97 -27.49 -22.33
CA ALA A 189 24.52 -27.33 -22.24
C ALA A 189 23.86 -27.03 -23.60
N ALA A 190 24.52 -26.24 -24.46
CA ALA A 190 24.01 -25.94 -25.80
C ALA A 190 23.93 -27.17 -26.72
N ARG A 191 24.93 -28.06 -26.65
CA ARG A 191 24.92 -29.33 -27.41
C ARG A 191 23.87 -30.30 -26.86
N TYR A 192 23.76 -30.36 -25.54
CA TYR A 192 22.77 -31.17 -24.86
C TYR A 192 21.33 -30.81 -25.28
N MET A 193 20.97 -29.51 -25.23
CA MET A 193 19.65 -29.04 -25.66
C MET A 193 19.39 -29.25 -27.16
N GLY A 194 20.44 -29.26 -27.99
CA GLY A 194 20.33 -29.55 -29.42
C GLY A 194 20.19 -31.04 -29.77
N GLY A 195 20.23 -31.94 -28.79
CA GLY A 195 20.20 -33.39 -28.99
C GLY A 195 19.14 -34.06 -28.11
N THR A 196 19.55 -34.49 -26.91
CA THR A 196 18.81 -35.40 -26.03
C THR A 196 18.31 -34.75 -24.73
N GLY A 197 18.44 -33.42 -24.63
CA GLY A 197 18.15 -32.67 -23.42
C GLY A 197 16.82 -31.94 -23.43
N SER A 198 16.22 -31.83 -22.25
CA SER A 198 15.08 -30.96 -21.99
C SER A 198 15.37 -30.04 -20.80
N PHE A 199 14.79 -28.84 -20.84
CA PHE A 199 14.89 -27.85 -19.77
C PHE A 199 13.50 -27.44 -19.32
N LYS A 200 13.29 -27.37 -18.01
CA LYS A 200 12.03 -26.99 -17.39
C LYS A 200 12.24 -25.82 -16.44
N LEU A 201 11.49 -24.74 -16.69
CA LEU A 201 11.27 -23.67 -15.74
C LEU A 201 9.92 -23.90 -15.07
N SER A 202 9.90 -24.04 -13.75
CA SER A 202 8.67 -24.00 -12.95
C SER A 202 8.57 -22.64 -12.31
N ILE A 203 7.44 -21.98 -12.46
CA ILE A 203 7.11 -20.72 -11.79
C ILE A 203 6.04 -21.07 -10.77
N ARG A 204 6.29 -20.76 -9.51
CA ARG A 204 5.30 -20.97 -8.47
C ARG A 204 5.23 -19.81 -7.52
N GLU A 205 4.07 -19.62 -6.93
CA GLU A 205 3.98 -18.78 -5.76
C GLU A 205 4.60 -19.49 -4.53
N ILE A 206 5.22 -18.73 -3.64
CA ILE A 206 5.79 -19.18 -2.38
C ILE A 206 5.24 -18.35 -1.22
N ASP A 207 4.97 -19.04 -0.12
CA ASP A 207 4.52 -18.46 1.14
C ASP A 207 5.74 -18.33 2.08
N GLU A 208 6.46 -17.20 2.06
CA GLU A 208 7.53 -16.90 3.03
C GLU A 208 7.20 -15.68 3.92
N GLY A 209 6.19 -15.79 4.79
CA GLY A 209 5.77 -14.67 5.64
C GLY A 209 4.82 -14.98 6.81
N LYS A 210 4.68 -14.01 7.71
CA LYS A 210 3.78 -14.10 8.88
C LYS A 210 2.34 -13.76 8.48
N GLY A 211 1.43 -14.74 8.54
CA GLY A 211 -0.01 -14.55 8.30
C GLY A 211 -0.56 -15.28 7.08
N GLU A 212 0.29 -16.05 6.40
CA GLU A 212 -0.06 -16.88 5.24
C GLU A 212 -0.81 -18.14 5.64
N VAL A 213 -1.67 -18.62 4.74
CA VAL A 213 -2.40 -19.88 4.91
C VAL A 213 -1.74 -20.89 3.98
N PRO A 214 -0.94 -21.84 4.49
CA PRO A 214 -0.20 -22.76 3.63
C PRO A 214 -1.17 -23.51 2.70
N SER A 215 -1.05 -23.29 1.39
CA SER A 215 -1.79 -24.06 0.39
C SER A 215 -0.86 -25.06 -0.30
N ASN A 216 -1.27 -26.33 -0.34
CA ASN A 216 -0.56 -27.37 -1.10
C ASN A 216 -0.80 -27.24 -2.62
N GLU A 217 -1.62 -26.28 -3.02
CA GLU A 217 -2.05 -26.05 -4.39
C GLU A 217 -1.40 -24.76 -4.94
N GLY A 218 -0.11 -24.52 -4.66
CA GLY A 218 0.59 -23.35 -5.21
C GLY A 218 0.37 -23.22 -6.72
N VAL A 219 0.09 -22.01 -7.20
CA VAL A 219 -0.01 -21.73 -8.64
C VAL A 219 1.28 -22.23 -9.27
N ARG A 220 1.19 -23.18 -10.21
CA ARG A 220 2.37 -23.75 -10.85
C ARG A 220 2.24 -23.69 -12.35
N GLU A 221 2.99 -22.77 -12.94
CA GLU A 221 3.21 -22.77 -14.38
C GLU A 221 4.49 -23.54 -14.70
N GLN A 222 4.48 -24.30 -15.79
CA GLN A 222 5.66 -25.02 -16.26
C GLN A 222 5.94 -24.67 -17.72
N VAL A 223 7.09 -24.05 -17.95
CA VAL A 223 7.61 -23.83 -19.29
C VAL A 223 8.66 -24.88 -19.57
N ILE A 224 8.37 -25.77 -20.52
CA ILE A 224 9.28 -26.83 -20.94
C ILE A 224 9.79 -26.48 -22.32
N TRP A 225 11.11 -26.39 -22.45
CA TRP A 225 11.80 -26.36 -23.75
C TRP A 225 12.14 -27.81 -24.11
N PRO A 226 11.36 -28.43 -25.00
CA PRO A 226 11.57 -29.81 -25.42
C PRO A 226 12.80 -29.91 -26.36
N GLU A 227 13.21 -31.14 -26.61
CA GLU A 227 14.27 -31.50 -27.56
C GLU A 227 14.06 -30.84 -28.94
N GLY A 228 15.11 -30.27 -29.52
CA GLY A 228 15.04 -29.71 -30.86
C GLY A 228 16.20 -28.78 -31.21
N PRO A 229 16.39 -28.43 -32.51
CA PRO A 229 17.52 -27.60 -32.92
C PRO A 229 17.45 -26.23 -32.24
N ALA A 230 18.55 -25.87 -31.57
CA ALA A 230 18.79 -24.62 -30.83
C ALA A 230 18.52 -23.31 -31.60
N ARG A 231 18.13 -23.38 -32.87
CA ARG A 231 17.87 -22.24 -33.76
C ARG A 231 16.42 -21.76 -33.79
N THR A 232 15.47 -22.50 -33.23
CA THR A 232 14.13 -21.98 -32.94
C THR A 232 13.86 -22.09 -31.45
N LEU A 233 14.63 -21.35 -30.66
CA LEU A 233 14.26 -21.01 -29.30
C LEU A 233 12.90 -20.32 -29.36
N ARG A 234 11.84 -21.09 -29.10
CA ARG A 234 10.49 -20.52 -28.99
C ARG A 234 10.53 -19.59 -27.80
N THR A 235 10.32 -18.31 -28.07
CA THR A 235 9.98 -17.36 -27.03
C THR A 235 8.63 -17.79 -26.47
N HIS A 236 8.62 -18.20 -25.22
CA HIS A 236 7.37 -18.47 -24.51
C HIS A 236 6.88 -17.16 -23.92
N VAL A 237 5.60 -16.87 -24.10
CA VAL A 237 4.96 -15.71 -23.47
C VAL A 237 4.22 -16.23 -22.26
N TYR A 238 4.74 -15.93 -21.07
CA TYR A 238 4.03 -16.16 -19.82
C TYR A 238 3.36 -14.86 -19.39
N ARG A 239 2.11 -14.91 -18.94
CA ARG A 239 1.44 -13.75 -18.36
C ARG A 239 1.28 -13.96 -16.86
N VAL A 240 1.76 -13.00 -16.08
CA VAL A 240 1.85 -13.13 -14.63
C VAL A 240 0.47 -13.42 -14.03
N GLY A 241 0.33 -14.63 -13.47
CA GLY A 241 -0.89 -15.26 -12.96
C GLY A 241 -2.16 -15.00 -13.76
N CYS A 242 -2.02 -14.98 -15.08
CA CYS A 242 -3.13 -14.88 -16.00
C CYS A 242 -2.91 -15.81 -17.19
N GLU A 243 -3.97 -16.48 -17.62
CA GLU A 243 -4.04 -17.24 -18.86
C GLU A 243 -4.94 -16.51 -19.87
N LEU A 244 -4.47 -16.39 -21.11
CA LEU A 244 -5.30 -15.95 -22.22
C LEU A 244 -5.89 -17.17 -22.89
N GLN A 245 -7.21 -17.35 -22.76
CA GLN A 245 -7.94 -18.34 -23.53
C GLN A 245 -8.16 -17.78 -24.95
N PRO A 246 -7.68 -18.43 -26.03
CA PRO A 246 -7.84 -17.93 -27.39
C PRO A 246 -9.30 -17.72 -27.80
N GLU A 247 -10.21 -18.50 -27.21
CA GLU A 247 -11.66 -18.44 -27.44
C GLU A 247 -12.35 -17.31 -26.67
N GLN A 248 -11.66 -16.68 -25.70
CA GLN A 248 -12.23 -15.66 -24.82
C GLN A 248 -11.64 -14.28 -25.10
N ALA A 249 -12.45 -13.24 -24.98
CA ALA A 249 -12.03 -11.85 -25.18
C ALA A 249 -11.37 -11.21 -23.93
N PHE A 250 -11.20 -11.96 -22.84
CA PHE A 250 -10.71 -11.46 -21.56
C PHE A 250 -9.73 -12.47 -20.91
N ALA A 251 -8.96 -11.97 -19.95
CA ALA A 251 -7.99 -12.74 -19.18
C ALA A 251 -8.65 -13.64 -18.13
N ILE A 252 -8.18 -14.88 -17.98
CA ILE A 252 -8.49 -15.73 -16.82
C ILE A 252 -7.39 -15.55 -15.78
N PHE A 253 -7.74 -15.24 -14.55
CA PHE A 253 -6.79 -15.22 -13.43
C PHE A 253 -6.53 -16.62 -12.89
N ASN A 254 -5.27 -16.95 -12.62
CA ASN A 254 -4.80 -18.24 -12.07
C ASN A 254 -4.03 -17.96 -10.75
N TYR A 255 -4.75 -17.82 -9.63
CA TYR A 255 -4.24 -17.56 -8.26
C TYR A 255 -5.00 -18.41 -7.23
N GLN A 256 -4.37 -18.87 -6.16
CA GLN A 256 -4.99 -19.82 -5.22
C GLN A 256 -5.36 -19.22 -3.86
N GLU A 257 -4.90 -18.00 -3.59
CA GLU A 257 -4.78 -17.45 -2.22
C GLU A 257 -5.72 -16.25 -1.99
N SER A 258 -7.04 -16.49 -2.02
CA SER A 258 -8.06 -15.42 -1.93
C SER A 258 -8.00 -14.49 -0.71
N ASN A 259 -7.39 -14.96 0.39
CA ASN A 259 -7.38 -14.29 1.69
C ASN A 259 -6.09 -13.51 1.99
N GLU A 260 -5.07 -13.63 1.14
CA GLU A 260 -3.82 -12.92 1.34
C GLU A 260 -4.02 -11.41 1.15
N ARG A 261 -3.34 -10.62 2.00
CA ARG A 261 -3.38 -9.15 1.98
C ARG A 261 -2.03 -8.53 1.56
N GLY A 262 -1.00 -9.35 1.34
CA GLY A 262 0.36 -8.95 0.98
C GLY A 262 0.57 -8.77 -0.52
N GLU A 263 1.85 -8.58 -0.90
CA GLU A 263 2.29 -8.78 -2.29
C GLU A 263 2.49 -10.27 -2.50
N PHE A 264 1.96 -10.81 -3.59
CA PHE A 264 2.18 -12.22 -3.94
C PHE A 264 3.64 -12.42 -4.37
N GLU A 265 4.26 -13.45 -3.82
CA GLU A 265 5.67 -13.76 -4.03
C GLU A 265 5.80 -14.93 -5.01
N LEU A 266 6.30 -14.65 -6.23
CA LEU A 266 6.53 -15.70 -7.22
C LEU A 266 8.00 -16.11 -7.18
N ALA A 267 8.24 -17.39 -6.96
CA ALA A 267 9.53 -18.04 -7.10
C ALA A 267 9.65 -18.80 -8.43
N TYR A 268 10.89 -19.09 -8.80
CA TYR A 268 11.21 -19.98 -9.91
C TYR A 268 12.07 -21.16 -9.46
N SER A 269 11.87 -22.28 -10.13
CA SER A 269 12.73 -23.46 -10.06
C SER A 269 13.16 -23.86 -11.48
N MET A 270 14.38 -24.35 -11.62
CA MET A 270 14.94 -24.80 -12.90
C MET A 270 15.36 -26.26 -12.77
N ALA A 271 15.07 -27.05 -13.80
CA ALA A 271 15.49 -28.43 -13.86
C ALA A 271 15.82 -28.86 -15.29
N VAL A 272 16.68 -29.86 -15.42
CA VAL A 272 17.06 -30.47 -16.70
C VAL A 272 16.82 -31.97 -16.66
N ALA A 273 16.44 -32.56 -17.79
CA ALA A 273 16.28 -34.01 -17.90
C ALA A 273 16.80 -34.50 -19.24
N LYS A 274 17.57 -35.59 -19.21
CA LYS A 274 17.89 -36.39 -20.40
C LYS A 274 16.59 -37.05 -20.88
N GLN A 275 16.52 -37.33 -22.18
CA GLN A 275 15.38 -38.02 -22.78
C GLN A 275 15.03 -39.29 -22.00
N GLY A 276 13.79 -39.35 -21.48
CA GLY A 276 13.29 -40.49 -20.72
C GLY A 276 13.70 -40.54 -19.24
N ASP A 277 14.59 -39.65 -18.78
CA ASP A 277 15.03 -39.58 -17.40
C ASP A 277 14.17 -38.62 -16.56
N ALA A 278 14.31 -38.74 -15.23
CA ALA A 278 13.71 -37.79 -14.30
C ALA A 278 14.42 -36.43 -14.34
N TYR A 279 13.68 -35.35 -14.07
CA TYR A 279 14.24 -34.00 -13.97
C TYR A 279 15.16 -33.86 -12.76
N GLN A 280 16.40 -33.44 -13.03
CA GLN A 280 17.39 -33.03 -12.04
C GLN A 280 17.25 -31.53 -11.78
N GLU A 281 16.99 -31.15 -10.53
CA GLU A 281 16.88 -29.75 -10.13
C GLU A 281 18.25 -29.05 -10.13
N LEU A 282 18.26 -27.84 -10.69
CA LEU A 282 19.40 -26.92 -10.75
C LEU A 282 19.24 -25.76 -9.77
N VAL A 283 18.01 -25.26 -9.66
CA VAL A 283 17.60 -24.16 -8.80
C VAL A 283 16.24 -24.52 -8.24
N THR A 284 16.05 -24.29 -6.95
CA THR A 284 14.79 -24.57 -6.25
C THR A 284 14.34 -23.30 -5.53
N ASP A 285 13.09 -22.92 -5.78
CA ASP A 285 12.32 -21.89 -5.07
C ASP A 285 13.03 -20.56 -4.82
N ARG A 286 13.70 -20.03 -5.85
CA ARG A 286 14.28 -18.69 -5.76
C ARG A 286 13.22 -17.64 -6.03
N LEU A 287 13.00 -16.75 -5.06
CA LEU A 287 12.14 -15.58 -5.21
C LEU A 287 12.52 -14.78 -6.47
N TRP A 288 11.51 -14.47 -7.29
CA TRP A 288 11.66 -13.86 -8.61
C TRP A 288 10.95 -12.52 -8.73
N LEU A 289 9.65 -12.52 -8.45
CA LEU A 289 8.74 -11.41 -8.74
C LEU A 289 7.83 -11.17 -7.54
N LEU A 290 7.47 -9.90 -7.37
CA LEU A 290 6.39 -9.50 -6.49
C LEU A 290 5.25 -8.96 -7.35
N THR A 291 4.02 -9.38 -7.07
CA THR A 291 2.85 -8.83 -7.74
C THR A 291 1.80 -8.42 -6.72
N SER A 292 1.25 -7.22 -6.86
CA SER A 292 0.26 -6.71 -5.92
C SER A 292 -1.13 -7.22 -6.29
N ARG A 293 -1.96 -7.45 -5.27
CA ARG A 293 -3.38 -7.73 -5.47
C ARG A 293 -4.06 -6.60 -6.26
N PRO A 294 -4.97 -6.94 -7.19
CA PRO A 294 -5.79 -5.96 -7.88
C PRO A 294 -6.55 -5.06 -6.94
N ARG A 295 -6.51 -3.75 -7.10
CA ARG A 295 -7.13 -2.80 -6.17
C ARG A 295 -8.25 -2.01 -6.82
N LEU A 296 -9.42 -1.96 -6.18
CA LEU A 296 -10.50 -1.04 -6.55
C LEU A 296 -10.24 0.31 -5.88
N THR A 297 -9.94 1.35 -6.67
CA THR A 297 -9.61 2.69 -6.17
C THR A 297 -10.78 3.66 -6.24
N SER A 298 -11.72 3.44 -7.17
CA SER A 298 -12.98 4.19 -7.25
C SER A 298 -14.13 3.28 -7.70
N PHE A 299 -15.33 3.51 -7.15
CA PHE A 299 -16.55 2.86 -7.56
C PHE A 299 -17.78 3.68 -7.14
N SER A 300 -18.55 4.11 -8.12
CA SER A 300 -19.66 5.04 -7.95
C SER A 300 -20.84 4.74 -8.87
N LEU A 301 -21.99 5.30 -8.49
CA LEU A 301 -23.23 5.27 -9.25
C LEU A 301 -23.53 6.63 -9.83
N ARG A 302 -23.88 6.66 -11.11
CA ARG A 302 -24.32 7.87 -11.82
C ARG A 302 -25.66 7.62 -12.51
N PHE A 303 -26.49 8.65 -12.54
CA PHE A 303 -27.74 8.64 -13.30
C PHE A 303 -27.57 9.47 -14.57
N GLU A 304 -27.99 8.92 -15.70
CA GLU A 304 -27.93 9.54 -17.02
C GLU A 304 -29.29 9.48 -17.74
N GLY A 305 -29.53 10.37 -18.69
CA GLY A 305 -30.73 10.37 -19.54
C GLY A 305 -31.83 11.37 -19.11
N SER A 306 -32.82 11.55 -20.00
CA SER A 306 -34.01 12.38 -19.78
C SER A 306 -35.27 11.64 -20.24
N ALA A 307 -36.36 11.69 -19.47
CA ALA A 307 -37.66 11.11 -19.85
C ALA A 307 -38.45 11.98 -20.86
N GLU A 308 -37.75 12.78 -21.67
CA GLU A 308 -38.35 13.62 -22.71
C GLU A 308 -38.51 12.84 -24.02
N ASP A 309 -39.59 13.14 -24.76
CA ASP A 309 -39.85 12.56 -26.08
C ASP A 309 -38.63 12.70 -27.02
N GLY A 310 -38.16 11.56 -27.54
CA GLY A 310 -37.02 11.48 -28.46
C GLY A 310 -35.63 11.48 -27.80
N LYS A 311 -35.54 11.51 -26.45
CA LYS A 311 -34.29 11.31 -25.72
C LYS A 311 -34.20 9.87 -25.14
N PRO A 312 -32.98 9.34 -24.94
CA PRO A 312 -32.81 7.99 -24.41
C PRO A 312 -33.37 7.87 -22.99
N SER A 313 -34.06 6.76 -22.74
CA SER A 313 -34.66 6.42 -21.45
C SER A 313 -33.66 6.60 -20.31
N PRO A 314 -34.10 7.11 -19.14
CA PRO A 314 -33.20 7.29 -18.00
C PRO A 314 -32.54 5.96 -17.64
N ARG A 315 -31.30 6.04 -17.16
CA ARG A 315 -30.48 4.88 -16.83
C ARG A 315 -29.54 5.14 -15.66
N LEU A 316 -29.18 4.07 -14.97
CA LEU A 316 -28.14 4.04 -13.96
C LEU A 316 -26.89 3.39 -14.53
N VAL A 317 -25.80 4.10 -14.35
CA VAL A 317 -24.48 3.74 -14.85
C VAL A 317 -23.54 3.60 -13.67
N ALA A 318 -22.85 2.48 -13.59
CA ALA A 318 -21.82 2.21 -12.61
C ALA A 318 -20.45 2.41 -13.23
N SER A 319 -19.61 3.20 -12.56
CA SER A 319 -18.25 3.48 -13.04
C SER A 319 -17.22 3.40 -11.93
N GLY A 320 -15.99 3.06 -12.31
CA GLY A 320 -14.90 2.90 -11.36
C GLY A 320 -13.56 2.65 -12.01
N THR A 321 -12.54 2.54 -11.15
CA THR A 321 -11.15 2.31 -11.54
C THR A 321 -10.56 1.19 -10.70
N ILE A 322 -9.88 0.27 -11.39
CA ILE A 322 -9.18 -0.88 -10.84
C ILE A 322 -7.72 -0.79 -11.27
N GLU A 323 -6.81 -1.02 -10.32
CA GLU A 323 -5.37 -1.00 -10.50
C GLU A 323 -4.75 -2.38 -10.20
N GLY A 324 -3.45 -2.54 -10.48
CA GLY A 324 -2.72 -3.79 -10.22
C GLY A 324 -2.63 -4.75 -11.41
N PHE A 325 -3.17 -4.35 -12.58
CA PHE A 325 -3.09 -5.12 -13.82
C PHE A 325 -2.28 -4.40 -14.90
N ASP A 326 -1.75 -5.16 -15.84
CA ASP A 326 -1.18 -4.62 -17.07
C ASP A 326 -2.28 -3.94 -17.91
N ALA A 327 -1.98 -2.77 -18.47
CA ALA A 327 -2.96 -1.94 -19.17
C ALA A 327 -3.56 -2.60 -20.42
N GLN A 328 -2.89 -3.62 -20.99
CA GLN A 328 -3.38 -4.36 -22.15
C GLN A 328 -4.34 -5.49 -21.77
N VAL A 329 -4.50 -5.78 -20.49
CA VAL A 329 -5.39 -6.83 -20.01
C VAL A 329 -6.81 -6.29 -19.95
N VAL A 330 -7.73 -7.00 -20.62
CA VAL A 330 -9.18 -6.75 -20.53
C VAL A 330 -9.77 -7.67 -19.47
N ILE A 331 -10.48 -7.08 -18.52
CA ILE A 331 -11.04 -7.78 -17.37
C ILE A 331 -12.55 -7.74 -17.46
N LYS A 332 -13.21 -8.90 -17.40
CA LYS A 332 -14.66 -8.96 -17.34
C LYS A 332 -15.14 -8.92 -15.89
N LEU A 333 -16.04 -7.99 -15.64
CA LEU A 333 -16.59 -7.66 -14.33
C LEU A 333 -18.08 -7.93 -14.33
N GLU A 334 -18.61 -8.42 -13.22
CA GLU A 334 -20.04 -8.56 -12.99
C GLU A 334 -20.50 -7.46 -12.02
N LEU A 335 -21.52 -6.71 -12.43
CA LEU A 335 -22.09 -5.62 -11.66
C LEU A 335 -23.60 -5.82 -11.49
N ALA A 336 -24.11 -5.48 -10.31
CA ALA A 336 -25.54 -5.56 -10.06
C ALA A 336 -26.00 -4.43 -9.14
N LEU A 337 -27.23 -3.98 -9.36
CA LEU A 337 -27.90 -2.99 -8.52
C LEU A 337 -28.65 -3.68 -7.38
N PHE A 338 -28.47 -3.21 -6.15
CA PHE A 338 -29.09 -3.77 -4.96
C PHE A 338 -29.81 -2.70 -4.13
N ARG A 339 -30.86 -3.14 -3.44
CA ARG A 339 -31.48 -2.40 -2.32
C ARG A 339 -31.32 -3.15 -1.01
N LYS A 340 -31.11 -2.43 0.09
CA LYS A 340 -31.26 -2.92 1.47
C LYS A 340 -32.43 -2.20 2.11
N VAL A 341 -33.43 -2.92 2.62
CA VAL A 341 -34.61 -2.38 3.31
C VAL A 341 -34.85 -3.19 4.58
N ARG A 342 -34.74 -2.56 5.77
CA ARG A 342 -34.94 -3.23 7.07
C ARG A 342 -34.11 -4.52 7.21
N GLY A 343 -32.83 -4.46 6.84
CA GLY A 343 -31.93 -5.64 6.85
C GLY A 343 -32.11 -6.61 5.69
N VAL A 344 -33.19 -6.52 4.91
CA VAL A 344 -33.43 -7.40 3.75
C VAL A 344 -32.75 -6.83 2.51
N LEU A 345 -31.93 -7.65 1.86
CA LEU A 345 -31.29 -7.31 0.61
C LEU A 345 -32.06 -7.87 -0.59
N SER A 346 -32.20 -7.10 -1.66
CA SER A 346 -32.77 -7.57 -2.93
C SER A 346 -32.02 -6.95 -4.11
N ARG A 347 -31.80 -7.74 -5.17
CA ARG A 347 -31.22 -7.28 -6.43
C ARG A 347 -32.32 -6.72 -7.34
N PHE A 348 -32.03 -5.67 -8.09
CA PHE A 348 -32.85 -5.22 -9.19
C PHE A 348 -32.36 -5.84 -10.50
N GLY A 349 -33.27 -6.43 -11.26
CA GLY A 349 -32.97 -6.99 -12.57
C GLY A 349 -31.88 -8.08 -12.58
N THR A 350 -31.29 -8.26 -13.77
CA THR A 350 -30.15 -9.14 -14.03
C THR A 350 -28.83 -8.38 -13.90
N PRO A 351 -27.72 -9.04 -13.51
CA PRO A 351 -26.40 -8.42 -13.52
C PRO A 351 -26.00 -7.94 -14.92
N SER A 352 -25.30 -6.81 -14.96
CA SER A 352 -24.61 -6.30 -16.14
C SER A 352 -23.15 -6.70 -16.12
N PHE A 353 -22.53 -6.79 -17.30
CA PHE A 353 -21.11 -7.09 -17.44
C PHE A 353 -20.36 -5.90 -17.99
N ALA A 354 -19.26 -5.53 -17.33
CA ALA A 354 -18.35 -4.51 -17.82
C ALA A 354 -17.02 -5.13 -18.24
N PHE A 355 -16.35 -4.49 -19.18
CA PHE A 355 -15.00 -4.85 -19.59
C PHE A 355 -14.07 -3.70 -19.21
N ALA A 356 -13.25 -3.90 -18.18
CA ALA A 356 -12.27 -2.92 -17.77
C ALA A 356 -11.03 -3.05 -18.65
N ALA A 357 -10.86 -2.13 -19.60
CA ALA A 357 -9.65 -1.98 -20.41
C ALA A 357 -8.85 -0.78 -19.89
N GLY A 358 -7.56 -0.97 -19.62
CA GLY A 358 -6.74 0.06 -18.97
C GLY A 358 -7.18 0.40 -17.54
N GLY A 359 -7.89 -0.53 -16.87
CA GLY A 359 -8.32 -0.38 -15.47
C GLY A 359 -9.61 0.40 -15.24
N HIS A 360 -10.22 0.99 -16.27
CA HIS A 360 -11.47 1.74 -16.12
C HIS A 360 -12.68 0.97 -16.62
N PHE A 361 -13.80 1.04 -15.90
CA PHE A 361 -15.08 0.51 -16.34
C PHE A 361 -16.19 1.55 -16.22
N ASP A 362 -17.14 1.47 -17.14
CA ASP A 362 -18.34 2.28 -17.19
C ASP A 362 -19.44 1.43 -17.83
N VAL A 363 -20.50 1.10 -17.09
CA VAL A 363 -21.54 0.17 -17.56
C VAL A 363 -22.92 0.56 -17.09
N GLU A 364 -23.89 0.45 -17.98
CA GLU A 364 -25.31 0.54 -17.65
C GLU A 364 -25.72 -0.68 -16.82
N ILE A 365 -26.12 -0.46 -15.56
CA ILE A 365 -26.52 -1.52 -14.63
C ILE A 365 -28.04 -1.61 -14.46
N TYR A 366 -28.77 -0.58 -14.89
CA TYR A 366 -30.22 -0.56 -14.85
C TYR A 366 -30.73 0.48 -15.85
N ARG A 367 -31.73 0.11 -16.64
CA ARG A 367 -32.47 1.02 -17.53
C ARG A 367 -33.91 1.06 -17.06
N PHE A 368 -34.45 2.25 -16.94
CA PHE A 368 -35.87 2.41 -16.59
C PHE A 368 -36.73 2.05 -17.80
N ALA A 369 -37.81 1.31 -17.57
CA ALA A 369 -38.77 0.98 -18.61
C ALA A 369 -39.40 2.25 -19.23
N ASP A 370 -39.70 2.19 -20.53
CA ASP A 370 -40.43 3.27 -21.21
C ASP A 370 -41.88 3.29 -20.74
N ALA A 371 -42.53 4.45 -20.80
CA ALA A 371 -43.88 4.66 -20.24
C ALA A 371 -44.95 3.70 -20.81
N ASP A 372 -44.70 3.08 -21.96
CA ASP A 372 -45.62 2.21 -22.70
C ASP A 372 -45.56 0.72 -22.29
N ASP A 373 -44.60 0.30 -21.45
CA ASP A 373 -44.35 -1.13 -21.16
C ASP A 373 -45.35 -1.79 -20.18
N GLY A 374 -46.36 -1.05 -19.70
CA GLY A 374 -47.53 -1.57 -18.97
C GLY A 374 -47.27 -2.18 -17.57
N ALA A 375 -46.02 -2.52 -17.23
CA ALA A 375 -45.60 -2.95 -15.91
C ALA A 375 -44.89 -1.79 -15.17
N PRO A 376 -45.23 -1.50 -13.90
CA PRO A 376 -44.55 -0.46 -13.15
C PRO A 376 -43.09 -0.88 -12.89
N ASP A 377 -42.14 -0.06 -13.36
CA ASP A 377 -40.70 -0.27 -13.14
C ASP A 377 -40.41 -0.43 -11.64
N GLU A 378 -39.77 -1.54 -11.26
CA GLU A 378 -39.60 -1.92 -9.85
C GLU A 378 -38.74 -0.93 -9.06
N LEU A 379 -37.71 -0.37 -9.72
CA LEU A 379 -36.85 0.62 -9.11
C LEU A 379 -37.56 1.96 -9.00
N LEU A 380 -38.31 2.37 -10.04
CA LEU A 380 -39.15 3.55 -10.02
C LEU A 380 -40.18 3.48 -8.90
N LYS A 381 -40.87 2.36 -8.76
CA LYS A 381 -41.83 2.13 -7.67
C LYS A 381 -41.14 2.22 -6.31
N PHE A 382 -39.97 1.61 -6.13
CA PHE A 382 -39.19 1.72 -4.91
C PHE A 382 -38.79 3.17 -4.59
N ILE A 383 -38.37 3.93 -5.59
CA ILE A 383 -38.01 5.35 -5.46
C ILE A 383 -39.24 6.20 -5.13
N GLN A 384 -40.42 5.92 -5.72
CA GLN A 384 -41.67 6.65 -5.46
C GLN A 384 -42.24 6.35 -4.07
N ASP A 385 -42.19 5.09 -3.64
CA ASP A 385 -42.65 4.64 -2.33
C ASP A 385 -41.73 5.11 -1.19
N PHE A 386 -40.51 5.56 -1.51
CA PHE A 386 -39.58 6.09 -0.52
C PHE A 386 -40.07 7.41 0.08
N ARG A 387 -40.52 7.34 1.34
CA ARG A 387 -40.88 8.52 2.16
C ARG A 387 -39.77 8.83 3.15
N VAL A 388 -39.30 10.08 3.15
CA VAL A 388 -38.37 10.59 4.17
C VAL A 388 -39.04 10.48 5.54
N PRO A 389 -38.47 9.72 6.51
CA PRO A 389 -39.05 9.61 7.84
C PRO A 389 -39.04 10.98 8.54
N SER A 390 -40.21 11.42 9.03
CA SER A 390 -40.38 12.73 9.69
C SER A 390 -39.84 12.79 11.14
N LYS A 391 -39.46 11.65 11.74
CA LYS A 391 -38.84 11.55 13.08
C LYS A 391 -37.80 10.41 13.12
N ARG A 392 -36.79 10.53 14.00
CA ARG A 392 -35.63 9.61 14.19
C ARG A 392 -36.01 8.13 13.98
N PRO A 393 -35.29 7.36 13.15
CA PRO A 393 -35.60 5.96 12.94
C PRO A 393 -35.10 5.09 14.11
N ALA A 394 -35.94 4.18 14.58
CA ALA A 394 -35.48 2.95 15.23
C ALA A 394 -35.14 1.84 14.19
N ALA A 395 -35.25 2.13 12.89
CA ALA A 395 -35.06 1.18 11.79
C ALA A 395 -34.03 1.70 10.77
N GLU A 396 -33.15 0.82 10.29
CA GLU A 396 -32.15 1.15 9.26
C GLU A 396 -32.81 1.79 8.02
N PRO A 397 -32.27 2.92 7.51
CA PRO A 397 -32.81 3.57 6.32
C PRO A 397 -32.64 2.67 5.07
N PRO A 398 -33.56 2.74 4.10
CA PRO A 398 -33.38 2.08 2.80
C PRO A 398 -32.10 2.58 2.12
N VAL A 399 -31.36 1.66 1.50
CA VAL A 399 -30.11 1.95 0.78
C VAL A 399 -30.25 1.43 -0.65
N LEU A 400 -29.80 2.22 -1.62
CA LEU A 400 -29.60 1.80 -3.01
C LEU A 400 -28.11 1.90 -3.36
N PHE A 401 -27.52 0.84 -3.89
CA PHE A 401 -26.10 0.79 -4.21
C PHE A 401 -25.80 -0.22 -5.32
N ALA A 402 -24.67 -0.03 -6.00
CA ALA A 402 -24.13 -1.03 -6.92
C ALA A 402 -23.17 -1.93 -6.19
N ALA A 403 -23.09 -3.17 -6.63
CA ALA A 403 -22.09 -4.13 -6.21
C ALA A 403 -21.27 -4.56 -7.43
N LEU A 404 -19.98 -4.84 -7.21
CA LEU A 404 -19.01 -5.27 -8.20
C LEU A 404 -18.30 -6.56 -7.74
N ARG A 405 -18.05 -7.48 -8.66
CA ARG A 405 -17.10 -8.61 -8.50
C ARG A 405 -16.43 -8.97 -9.83
N PHE A 406 -15.40 -9.80 -9.80
CA PHE A 406 -14.91 -10.47 -11.02
C PHE A 406 -15.99 -11.42 -11.56
N ALA A 407 -16.17 -11.47 -12.88
CA ALA A 407 -17.09 -12.43 -13.47
C ALA A 407 -16.56 -13.87 -13.30
N GLU A 408 -17.45 -14.84 -13.14
CA GLU A 408 -17.08 -16.23 -12.82
C GLU A 408 -16.20 -16.88 -13.89
N ASP A 409 -16.37 -16.50 -15.16
CA ASP A 409 -15.56 -17.00 -16.28
C ASP A 409 -14.18 -16.34 -16.39
N THR A 410 -13.96 -15.20 -15.73
CA THR A 410 -12.66 -14.51 -15.62
C THR A 410 -11.76 -15.16 -14.55
N VAL A 411 -12.29 -16.15 -13.86
CA VAL A 411 -11.74 -16.76 -12.65
C VAL A 411 -11.65 -18.26 -12.92
N SER A 412 -10.44 -18.83 -12.88
CA SER A 412 -10.21 -20.26 -13.16
C SER A 412 -11.05 -21.20 -12.28
N SER A 413 -11.35 -22.41 -12.77
CA SER A 413 -12.10 -23.41 -11.99
C SER A 413 -11.24 -24.19 -10.98
N LYS A 414 -9.93 -23.96 -10.95
CA LYS A 414 -8.92 -24.77 -10.23
C LYS A 414 -8.70 -24.45 -8.73
N GLY A 415 -9.50 -23.61 -8.06
CA GLY A 415 -9.35 -23.30 -6.61
C GLY A 415 -9.89 -21.92 -6.20
N PRO A 416 -9.95 -21.55 -4.90
CA PRO A 416 -10.51 -20.25 -4.49
C PRO A 416 -9.53 -19.11 -4.75
N LEU A 417 -9.59 -18.59 -5.97
CA LEU A 417 -8.84 -17.43 -6.44
C LEU A 417 -9.19 -16.17 -5.67
N SER A 418 -8.36 -15.12 -5.81
CA SER A 418 -8.76 -13.75 -5.46
C SER A 418 -10.00 -13.36 -6.27
N ARG A 419 -11.18 -13.73 -5.76
CA ARG A 419 -12.49 -13.35 -6.30
C ARG A 419 -12.90 -11.96 -5.81
N SER A 420 -11.97 -11.24 -5.21
CA SER A 420 -12.19 -9.93 -4.63
C SER A 420 -10.98 -9.03 -4.87
N PHE A 421 -11.26 -7.76 -5.02
CA PHE A 421 -10.24 -6.73 -5.10
C PHE A 421 -9.55 -6.56 -3.74
N ASP A 422 -8.45 -5.84 -3.67
CA ASP A 422 -8.12 -5.04 -2.51
C ASP A 422 -8.94 -3.75 -2.57
N TRP A 423 -9.41 -3.24 -1.44
CA TRP A 423 -10.20 -2.00 -1.39
C TRP A 423 -10.11 -1.37 -0.01
N ASP A 424 -10.20 -0.04 0.05
CA ASP A 424 -10.30 0.64 1.35
C ASP A 424 -11.72 0.46 1.89
N ALA A 425 -11.87 -0.36 2.94
CA ALA A 425 -13.15 -0.56 3.64
C ALA A 425 -13.69 0.74 4.28
N ARG A 426 -12.84 1.76 4.50
CA ARG A 426 -13.28 3.10 4.92
C ARG A 426 -13.87 3.90 3.76
N THR A 427 -13.58 3.53 2.52
CA THR A 427 -14.13 4.15 1.30
C THR A 427 -15.36 3.40 0.79
N PHE A 428 -15.28 2.07 0.74
CA PHE A 428 -16.35 1.20 0.23
C PHE A 428 -16.98 0.42 1.36
N ALA A 429 -18.31 0.29 1.38
CA ALA A 429 -18.95 -0.59 2.34
C ALA A 429 -18.75 -2.04 1.87
N ALA A 430 -17.94 -2.82 2.58
CA ALA A 430 -18.22 -4.25 2.63
C ALA A 430 -19.45 -4.38 3.52
N LEU A 431 -20.58 -4.86 2.99
CA LEU A 431 -21.66 -5.30 3.89
C LEU A 431 -21.03 -6.32 4.85
N ASP A 432 -21.24 -6.09 6.14
CA ASP A 432 -20.51 -6.74 7.22
C ASP A 432 -20.42 -8.26 6.99
N ALA A 433 -19.30 -8.87 7.31
CA ALA A 433 -19.04 -10.30 7.06
C ALA A 433 -20.08 -11.24 7.70
N LYS A 434 -20.93 -10.71 8.59
CA LYS A 434 -22.06 -11.39 9.25
C LYS A 434 -23.41 -11.24 8.53
N GLU A 435 -23.59 -10.28 7.64
CA GLU A 435 -24.86 -10.02 6.94
C GLU A 435 -24.91 -10.73 5.58
N ALA A 436 -25.37 -11.98 5.57
CA ALA A 436 -26.09 -12.74 4.53
C ALA A 436 -26.04 -12.38 3.01
N LEU A 437 -25.02 -11.69 2.49
CA LEU A 437 -24.69 -11.65 1.06
C LEU A 437 -23.79 -12.83 0.65
N CYS A 438 -23.33 -13.59 1.63
CA CYS A 438 -22.27 -14.59 1.49
C CYS A 438 -22.63 -15.94 2.15
N ALA A 439 -23.88 -16.39 2.04
CA ALA A 439 -24.21 -17.77 2.45
C ALA A 439 -23.96 -18.81 1.35
N GLN A 440 -23.89 -18.43 0.06
CA GLN A 440 -23.54 -19.37 -1.02
C GLN A 440 -22.91 -18.62 -2.21
N ALA A 441 -21.60 -18.35 -2.16
CA ALA A 441 -20.69 -18.40 -3.32
C ALA A 441 -19.36 -17.75 -2.97
N VAL A 442 -18.30 -18.36 -3.45
CA VAL A 442 -16.89 -18.14 -3.16
C VAL A 442 -16.35 -16.79 -3.74
N ALA A 443 -17.21 -15.80 -4.07
CA ALA A 443 -16.84 -14.46 -4.57
C ALA A 443 -17.44 -13.30 -3.74
N ARG A 444 -16.61 -12.44 -3.14
CA ARG A 444 -17.09 -11.30 -2.33
C ARG A 444 -17.42 -10.11 -3.23
N TRP A 445 -18.66 -9.64 -3.19
CA TRP A 445 -19.10 -8.40 -3.81
C TRP A 445 -18.56 -7.17 -3.06
N VAL A 446 -18.03 -6.19 -3.79
CA VAL A 446 -17.64 -4.88 -3.25
C VAL A 446 -18.74 -3.86 -3.57
N CYS A 447 -19.23 -3.11 -2.59
CA CYS A 447 -20.31 -2.15 -2.80
C CYS A 447 -19.78 -0.75 -3.14
N SER A 448 -20.57 0.00 -3.91
CA SER A 448 -20.24 1.37 -4.31
C SER A 448 -20.24 2.32 -3.10
N SER A 449 -19.52 3.43 -3.23
CA SER A 449 -19.36 4.41 -2.13
C SER A 449 -20.70 4.94 -1.58
N GLU A 450 -21.72 4.97 -2.43
CA GLU A 450 -23.10 5.35 -2.14
C GLU A 450 -23.77 4.47 -1.08
N ALA A 451 -23.32 3.23 -0.89
CA ALA A 451 -23.85 2.33 0.15
C ALA A 451 -23.71 2.93 1.56
N LYS A 452 -22.68 3.74 1.82
CA LYS A 452 -22.48 4.43 3.11
C LYS A 452 -23.42 5.59 3.33
N THR A 453 -23.83 6.24 2.24
CA THR A 453 -24.66 7.44 2.29
C THR A 453 -26.14 7.14 2.05
N GLY A 454 -26.47 5.91 1.61
CA GLY A 454 -27.76 5.21 1.46
C GLY A 454 -29.00 6.03 1.16
N TYR A 455 -29.36 6.90 2.10
CA TYR A 455 -30.37 7.94 1.97
C TYR A 455 -30.10 8.89 0.79
N THR A 456 -28.84 9.28 0.58
CA THR A 456 -28.44 10.35 -0.34
C THR A 456 -28.67 9.96 -1.80
N SER A 457 -28.45 8.70 -2.16
CA SER A 457 -28.58 8.21 -3.54
C SER A 457 -30.03 8.11 -3.98
N ILE A 458 -30.90 7.60 -3.11
CA ILE A 458 -32.34 7.53 -3.38
C ILE A 458 -32.93 8.94 -3.48
N VAL A 459 -32.55 9.86 -2.59
CA VAL A 459 -33.01 11.26 -2.65
C VAL A 459 -32.48 11.99 -3.88
N ALA A 460 -31.22 11.78 -4.27
CA ALA A 460 -30.65 12.36 -5.49
C ALA A 460 -31.37 11.85 -6.75
N LEU A 461 -31.71 10.56 -6.78
CA LEU A 461 -32.55 9.97 -7.82
C LEU A 461 -33.96 10.58 -7.83
N GLN A 462 -34.64 10.66 -6.67
CA GLN A 462 -35.94 11.33 -6.55
C GLN A 462 -35.91 12.77 -7.08
N LYS A 463 -34.87 13.55 -6.74
CA LYS A 463 -34.70 14.93 -7.23
C LYS A 463 -34.56 14.98 -8.75
N ARG A 464 -33.77 14.08 -9.36
CA ARG A 464 -33.56 14.03 -10.81
C ARG A 464 -34.81 13.56 -11.57
N MET A 465 -35.55 12.60 -11.02
CA MET A 465 -36.81 12.13 -11.61
C MET A 465 -37.95 13.14 -11.44
N ARG A 466 -38.02 13.87 -10.32
CA ARG A 466 -39.03 14.93 -10.10
C ARG A 466 -38.77 16.19 -10.93
N GLY A 467 -37.52 16.48 -11.28
CA GLY A 467 -37.19 17.54 -12.24
C GLY A 467 -37.64 17.25 -13.68
N GLN A 468 -38.17 16.05 -13.96
CA GLN A 468 -38.73 15.62 -15.25
C GLN A 468 -40.27 15.58 -15.26
N MET A 469 -40.95 15.81 -14.12
CA MET A 469 -42.39 16.04 -14.08
C MET A 469 -42.63 17.54 -13.89
N GLU A 470 -42.98 18.23 -14.98
CA GLU A 470 -43.21 19.68 -14.99
C GLU A 470 -44.33 20.09 -14.01
N TYR A 471 -44.06 21.17 -13.26
CA TYR A 471 -45.08 22.15 -12.89
C TYR A 471 -44.70 23.43 -13.61
N GLU A 472 -45.63 24.02 -14.37
CA GLU A 472 -45.47 25.29 -15.08
C GLU A 472 -44.82 26.35 -14.17
N GLN A 473 -43.68 26.90 -14.61
CA GLN A 473 -43.01 28.03 -13.95
C GLN A 473 -43.38 29.34 -14.65
N ASP A 474 -43.70 30.35 -13.85
CA ASP A 474 -43.87 31.73 -14.29
C ASP A 474 -42.52 32.31 -14.78
N PRO A 475 -42.37 32.67 -16.08
CA PRO A 475 -41.07 32.98 -16.70
C PRO A 475 -40.41 34.28 -16.23
N GLN A 476 -41.06 35.10 -15.40
CA GLN A 476 -40.60 36.48 -15.16
C GLN A 476 -39.33 36.65 -14.30
N PHE A 477 -38.81 35.59 -13.65
CA PHE A 477 -37.75 35.78 -12.63
C PHE A 477 -36.62 34.73 -12.67
N GLU A 478 -36.27 34.25 -13.86
CA GLU A 478 -35.11 33.36 -14.04
C GLU A 478 -33.81 34.09 -13.61
N GLY A 479 -33.12 33.56 -12.59
CA GLY A 479 -31.79 34.03 -12.18
C GLY A 479 -31.70 35.16 -11.15
N THR A 480 -32.81 35.62 -10.54
CA THR A 480 -32.77 36.64 -9.46
C THR A 480 -32.91 36.03 -8.06
N ARG A 481 -31.99 36.39 -7.14
CA ARG A 481 -31.99 35.88 -5.75
C ARG A 481 -33.10 36.54 -4.93
N PRO A 482 -33.99 35.78 -4.25
CA PRO A 482 -34.96 36.34 -3.33
C PRO A 482 -34.31 36.71 -1.99
N MET A 483 -34.55 37.93 -1.52
CA MET A 483 -34.23 38.36 -0.15
C MET A 483 -35.43 38.13 0.76
N ILE A 484 -35.29 37.33 1.80
CA ILE A 484 -36.39 37.04 2.73
C ILE A 484 -36.53 38.21 3.70
N LEU A 485 -37.69 38.87 3.69
CA LEU A 485 -37.96 40.06 4.49
C LEU A 485 -38.69 39.74 5.79
N ARG A 486 -39.64 38.79 5.77
CA ARG A 486 -40.46 38.44 6.94
C ARG A 486 -41.00 37.02 6.88
N HIS A 487 -41.14 36.39 8.03
CA HIS A 487 -41.84 35.11 8.22
C HIS A 487 -42.93 35.27 9.29
N ALA A 488 -44.17 34.93 8.97
CA ALA A 488 -45.30 34.96 9.90
C ALA A 488 -46.25 33.78 9.64
N GLY A 489 -46.25 32.80 10.54
CA GLY A 489 -47.08 31.59 10.39
C GLY A 489 -46.70 30.78 9.16
N ARG A 490 -47.60 30.68 8.17
CA ARG A 490 -47.36 29.99 6.90
C ARG A 490 -46.95 30.91 5.76
N THR A 491 -46.88 32.22 6.00
CA THR A 491 -46.64 33.21 4.95
C THR A 491 -45.24 33.80 5.08
N ILE A 492 -44.54 33.86 3.95
CA ILE A 492 -43.18 34.41 3.84
C ILE A 492 -43.20 35.58 2.88
N THR A 493 -42.74 36.73 3.35
CA THR A 493 -42.54 37.91 2.51
C THR A 493 -41.11 37.92 1.98
N ILE A 494 -40.95 37.97 0.67
CA ILE A 494 -39.68 37.98 -0.04
C ILE A 494 -39.59 39.18 -0.96
N SER A 495 -38.37 39.69 -1.20
CA SER A 495 -38.08 40.67 -2.23
C SER A 495 -37.25 40.05 -3.34
N VAL A 496 -37.72 40.13 -4.59
CA VAL A 496 -37.03 39.56 -5.76
C VAL A 496 -37.02 40.62 -6.86
N GLY A 497 -35.84 40.97 -7.38
CA GLY A 497 -35.73 42.02 -8.40
C GLY A 497 -36.16 43.42 -7.95
N GLY A 498 -36.25 43.68 -6.63
CA GLY A 498 -36.69 44.96 -6.06
C GLY A 498 -38.18 45.04 -5.71
N GLU A 499 -38.99 44.05 -6.12
CA GLU A 499 -40.40 43.96 -5.74
C GLU A 499 -40.59 43.06 -4.52
N THR A 500 -41.56 43.38 -3.67
CA THR A 500 -41.88 42.60 -2.46
C THR A 500 -43.18 41.81 -2.65
N LYS A 501 -43.14 40.49 -2.43
CA LYS A 501 -44.30 39.60 -2.51
C LYS A 501 -44.40 38.66 -1.31
N SER A 502 -45.61 38.22 -0.99
CA SER A 502 -45.87 37.23 0.06
C SER A 502 -46.28 35.90 -0.57
N VAL A 503 -45.65 34.80 -0.14
CA VAL A 503 -45.85 33.44 -0.66
C VAL A 503 -46.09 32.47 0.50
N ASP A 504 -46.78 31.35 0.24
CA ASP A 504 -46.91 30.27 1.24
C ASP A 504 -45.56 29.55 1.43
N ILE A 505 -45.34 28.99 2.63
CA ILE A 505 -44.10 28.30 3.00
C ILE A 505 -43.76 27.14 2.08
N ASP A 506 -44.76 26.38 1.61
CA ASP A 506 -44.52 25.22 0.76
C ASP A 506 -44.10 25.66 -0.65
N ASP A 507 -44.74 26.72 -1.18
CA ASP A 507 -44.36 27.34 -2.45
C ASP A 507 -42.98 28.00 -2.38
N PHE A 508 -42.65 28.63 -1.26
CA PHE A 508 -41.34 29.20 -1.01
C PHE A 508 -40.24 28.13 -1.00
N MET A 509 -40.50 27.03 -0.28
CA MET A 509 -39.60 25.89 -0.19
C MET A 509 -39.34 25.25 -1.55
N TRP A 510 -40.37 25.14 -2.38
CA TRP A 510 -40.30 24.44 -3.65
C TRP A 510 -39.58 25.24 -4.75
N ASN A 511 -39.87 26.54 -4.86
CA ASN A 511 -39.41 27.37 -5.97
C ASN A 511 -38.06 28.03 -5.72
N TRP A 512 -37.70 28.25 -4.46
CA TRP A 512 -36.45 28.93 -4.09
C TRP A 512 -35.57 28.10 -3.14
N GLU A 513 -35.62 26.77 -3.27
CA GLU A 513 -34.68 25.87 -2.62
C GLU A 513 -33.23 26.20 -3.06
N PRO A 514 -32.29 26.39 -2.12
CA PRO A 514 -30.91 26.77 -2.40
C PRO A 514 -30.14 25.86 -3.37
N GLU A 515 -30.62 24.64 -3.61
CA GLU A 515 -29.98 23.62 -4.45
C GLU A 515 -30.61 23.47 -5.84
N LYS A 516 -31.66 24.24 -6.18
CA LYS A 516 -32.29 24.22 -7.52
C LYS A 516 -31.69 25.29 -8.45
N ARG A 517 -31.65 25.00 -9.77
CA ARG A 517 -31.02 25.79 -10.87
C ARG A 517 -31.40 27.28 -10.91
N ASN A 518 -32.55 27.67 -10.33
CA ASN A 518 -33.06 29.04 -10.35
C ASN A 518 -32.41 29.95 -9.29
N ALA A 519 -31.64 29.39 -8.35
CA ALA A 519 -30.87 30.13 -7.36
C ALA A 519 -29.38 30.19 -7.74
N VAL A 520 -29.04 30.95 -8.79
CA VAL A 520 -27.63 31.22 -9.11
C VAL A 520 -26.99 31.96 -7.93
N GLY A 521 -26.19 31.22 -7.16
CA GLY A 521 -25.40 31.68 -6.03
C GLY A 521 -26.06 31.54 -4.65
N SER A 522 -26.47 30.33 -4.29
CA SER A 522 -26.84 30.03 -2.90
C SER A 522 -25.62 30.07 -1.99
N ASN A 523 -25.47 31.18 -1.26
CA ASN A 523 -24.55 31.23 -0.13
C ASN A 523 -25.17 30.51 1.08
N ASP A 524 -24.32 30.15 2.05
CA ASP A 524 -24.77 29.43 3.24
C ASP A 524 -25.73 30.26 4.11
N LYS A 525 -25.71 31.60 4.00
CA LYS A 525 -26.67 32.49 4.69
C LYS A 525 -28.09 32.30 4.17
N TYR A 526 -28.28 32.20 2.85
CA TYR A 526 -29.58 31.90 2.24
C TYR A 526 -30.06 30.49 2.62
N ARG A 527 -29.16 29.48 2.63
CA ARG A 527 -29.47 28.13 3.11
C ARG A 527 -29.88 28.10 4.58
N GLN A 528 -29.21 28.89 5.43
CA GLN A 528 -29.51 28.97 6.86
C GLN A 528 -30.84 29.69 7.12
N ALA A 529 -31.14 30.79 6.41
CA ALA A 529 -32.42 31.47 6.51
C ALA A 529 -33.57 30.56 6.03
N TRP A 530 -33.37 29.87 4.90
CA TRP A 530 -34.31 28.88 4.36
C TRP A 530 -34.54 27.73 5.37
N ARG A 531 -33.49 27.19 6.00
CA ARG A 531 -33.60 26.18 7.06
C ARG A 531 -34.22 26.69 8.36
N GLY A 532 -33.96 27.95 8.75
CA GLY A 532 -34.52 28.55 9.96
C GLY A 532 -36.04 28.70 9.90
N ILE A 533 -36.57 28.99 8.71
CA ILE A 533 -38.00 29.03 8.42
C ILE A 533 -38.64 27.63 8.56
N LEU A 534 -37.97 26.58 8.08
CA LEU A 534 -38.43 25.18 8.29
C LEU A 534 -38.53 24.78 9.76
N LEU A 535 -37.74 25.43 10.61
CA LEU A 535 -37.64 25.17 12.03
C LEU A 535 -38.40 26.21 12.88
N GLY A 536 -39.22 27.07 12.25
CA GLY A 536 -40.07 28.04 12.94
C GLY A 536 -39.32 29.20 13.62
N SER A 537 -38.06 29.43 13.28
CA SER A 537 -37.22 30.47 13.88
C SER A 537 -37.30 31.79 13.11
N PRO A 538 -37.29 32.96 13.77
CA PRO A 538 -37.22 34.25 13.08
C PRO A 538 -35.86 34.40 12.37
N PRO A 539 -35.81 34.99 11.15
CA PRO A 539 -34.58 35.08 10.37
C PRO A 539 -33.54 36.01 11.04
N PRO A 540 -32.23 35.73 10.87
CA PRO A 540 -31.17 36.62 11.33
C PRO A 540 -31.20 37.93 10.54
N THR A 541 -31.11 39.06 11.24
CA THR A 541 -30.94 40.38 10.63
C THR A 541 -29.62 40.46 9.84
N PRO A 542 -29.60 41.11 8.67
CA PRO A 542 -28.47 41.05 7.74
C PRO A 542 -27.36 42.02 8.14
N GLU A 543 -26.09 41.56 8.15
CA GLU A 543 -24.92 42.42 7.97
C GLU A 543 -23.65 41.61 7.56
N ALA A 544 -22.58 42.34 7.22
CA ALA A 544 -21.71 42.17 6.05
C ALA A 544 -20.61 41.06 6.08
N THR A 545 -20.29 40.59 4.85
CA THR A 545 -19.00 40.05 4.32
C THR A 545 -18.07 39.27 5.28
N ASP A 546 -18.06 37.93 5.13
CA ASP A 546 -17.70 36.94 6.15
C ASP A 546 -16.22 36.95 6.61
N LEU A 547 -16.04 37.49 7.81
CA LEU A 547 -14.99 37.15 8.78
C LEU A 547 -15.34 35.83 9.49
N SER A 548 -14.37 35.11 10.04
CA SER A 548 -14.62 33.95 10.91
C SER A 548 -15.58 34.30 12.07
N ILE A 549 -16.55 33.42 12.38
CA ILE A 549 -17.57 33.67 13.42
C ILE A 549 -16.97 33.94 14.81
N GLU A 550 -15.78 33.45 15.05
CA GLU A 550 -15.03 33.63 16.28
C GLU A 550 -14.56 35.08 16.48
N LEU A 551 -14.60 35.90 15.43
CA LEU A 551 -14.34 37.34 15.46
C LEU A 551 -15.61 38.16 15.15
N GLN A 552 -16.81 37.60 15.37
CA GLN A 552 -18.09 38.25 15.03
C GLN A 552 -18.28 39.65 15.63
N ASP A 553 -17.55 39.97 16.69
CA ASP A 553 -17.57 41.25 17.37
C ASP A 553 -16.49 42.23 16.87
N ALA A 554 -15.79 41.88 15.79
CA ALA A 554 -14.87 42.76 15.08
C ALA A 554 -15.63 43.99 14.57
N PRO A 555 -15.04 45.21 14.70
CA PRO A 555 -15.57 46.38 14.04
C PRO A 555 -15.76 46.13 12.53
N ASP A 556 -16.82 46.70 11.97
CA ASP A 556 -17.02 46.65 10.53
C ASP A 556 -15.88 47.38 9.81
N ALA A 557 -15.38 46.76 8.74
CA ALA A 557 -14.35 47.36 7.91
C ALA A 557 -14.52 46.91 6.44
N PRO A 558 -13.97 47.68 5.49
CA PRO A 558 -14.20 47.44 4.06
C PRO A 558 -13.68 46.09 3.53
N THR A 559 -12.68 45.48 4.18
CA THR A 559 -12.12 44.18 3.79
C THR A 559 -11.97 43.24 5.00
N PRO A 560 -12.01 41.91 4.81
CA PRO A 560 -11.74 40.94 5.88
C PRO A 560 -10.41 41.19 6.60
N GLU A 561 -9.36 41.58 5.87
CA GLU A 561 -8.05 41.91 6.45
C GLU A 561 -8.13 43.13 7.36
N LEU A 562 -8.87 44.18 6.95
CA LEU A 562 -9.10 45.34 7.80
C LEU A 562 -10.00 45.03 8.99
N ARG A 563 -10.92 44.06 8.87
CA ARG A 563 -11.75 43.59 9.99
C ARG A 563 -10.93 42.77 11.00
N VAL A 564 -10.08 41.86 10.53
CA VAL A 564 -9.12 41.14 11.40
C VAL A 564 -8.18 42.13 12.06
N LEU A 565 -7.66 43.11 11.30
CA LEU A 565 -6.83 44.17 11.85
C LEU A 565 -7.57 44.92 12.96
N SER A 566 -8.80 45.37 12.71
CA SER A 566 -9.61 46.10 13.69
C SER A 566 -9.95 45.25 14.91
N TRP A 567 -10.14 43.93 14.75
CA TRP A 567 -10.35 43.02 15.87
C TRP A 567 -9.08 42.85 16.71
N LEU A 568 -7.92 42.66 16.07
CA LEU A 568 -6.63 42.56 16.74
C LEU A 568 -6.27 43.85 17.47
N GLU A 569 -6.57 45.01 16.88
CA GLU A 569 -6.40 46.33 17.51
C GLU A 569 -7.35 46.48 18.71
N LYS A 570 -8.64 46.10 18.55
CA LYS A 570 -9.64 46.10 19.64
C LYS A 570 -9.21 45.26 20.84
N TYR A 571 -8.65 44.07 20.59
CA TYR A 571 -8.22 43.12 21.62
C TYR A 571 -6.71 43.12 21.90
N GLN A 572 -5.99 44.12 21.39
CA GLN A 572 -4.57 44.30 21.64
C GLN A 572 -4.24 44.26 23.15
N PRO A 573 -5.02 44.88 24.06
CA PRO A 573 -4.74 44.80 25.50
C PRO A 573 -4.81 43.37 26.05
N ASN A 574 -5.77 42.56 25.58
CA ASN A 574 -5.94 41.16 25.99
C ASN A 574 -4.80 40.28 25.45
N ILE A 575 -4.38 40.50 24.20
CA ILE A 575 -3.23 39.80 23.60
C ILE A 575 -1.94 40.19 24.34
N ALA A 576 -1.74 41.47 24.66
CA ALA A 576 -0.58 41.92 25.44
C ALA A 576 -0.60 41.37 26.88
N LYS A 577 -1.80 41.18 27.47
CA LYS A 577 -1.94 40.49 28.76
C LYS A 577 -1.55 39.01 28.65
N ALA A 578 -1.97 38.32 27.59
CA ALA A 578 -1.59 36.93 27.33
C ALA A 578 -0.07 36.79 27.15
N GLU A 579 0.56 37.70 26.40
CA GLU A 579 2.03 37.78 26.29
C GLU A 579 2.70 37.86 27.67
N ARG A 580 2.29 38.83 28.51
CA ARG A 580 2.88 39.00 29.84
C ARG A 580 2.65 37.79 30.75
N THR A 581 1.50 37.14 30.62
CA THR A 581 1.13 36.00 31.46
C THR A 581 1.94 34.75 31.09
N TRP A 582 2.13 34.52 29.79
CA TRP A 582 2.68 33.26 29.27
C TRP A 582 4.10 33.37 28.73
N GLY A 583 4.68 34.58 28.65
CA GLY A 583 6.03 34.77 28.10
C GLY A 583 6.14 34.40 26.61
N VAL A 584 5.07 34.63 25.86
CA VAL A 584 4.93 34.33 24.42
C VAL A 584 4.80 35.63 23.64
N ASP A 585 5.53 35.79 22.53
CA ASP A 585 5.45 36.99 21.70
C ASP A 585 4.03 37.21 21.12
N ARG A 586 3.44 38.37 21.40
CA ARG A 586 2.09 38.75 20.92
C ARG A 586 1.92 38.61 19.42
N ARG A 587 2.99 38.74 18.61
CA ARG A 587 2.92 38.63 17.16
C ARG A 587 2.66 37.19 16.71
N ALA A 588 3.14 36.19 17.44
CA ALA A 588 2.82 34.79 17.16
C ALA A 588 1.34 34.47 17.49
N ILE A 589 0.84 34.98 18.63
CA ILE A 589 -0.58 34.85 19.03
C ILE A 589 -1.49 35.50 17.99
N ALA A 590 -1.18 36.75 17.61
CA ALA A 590 -1.91 37.48 16.57
C ALA A 590 -1.83 36.77 15.21
N GLY A 591 -0.66 36.22 14.87
CA GLY A 591 -0.44 35.47 13.63
C GLY A 591 -1.32 34.23 13.52
N ALA A 592 -1.42 33.44 14.59
CA ALA A 592 -2.31 32.27 14.64
C ALA A 592 -3.78 32.68 14.49
N ILE A 593 -4.24 33.71 15.21
CA ILE A 593 -5.63 34.20 15.13
C ILE A 593 -5.94 34.73 13.72
N ALA A 594 -5.07 35.58 13.17
CA ALA A 594 -5.27 36.20 11.88
C ALA A 594 -5.26 35.19 10.74
N TRP A 595 -4.35 34.21 10.78
CA TRP A 595 -4.31 33.15 9.78
C TRP A 595 -5.59 32.33 9.78
N GLU A 596 -6.05 31.88 10.95
CA GLU A 596 -7.31 31.13 11.06
C GLU A 596 -8.49 31.95 10.56
N ALA A 597 -8.50 33.26 10.85
CA ALA A 597 -9.59 34.14 10.46
C ALA A 597 -9.65 34.47 8.96
N LEU A 598 -8.51 34.53 8.28
CA LEU A 598 -8.41 34.93 6.86
C LEU A 598 -8.33 33.74 5.90
N TRP A 599 -7.58 32.70 6.27
CA TRP A 599 -7.26 31.57 5.38
C TRP A 599 -8.08 30.33 5.66
N ASN A 600 -8.67 30.26 6.86
CA ASN A 600 -9.58 29.20 7.25
C ASN A 600 -10.89 29.81 7.80
N PRO A 601 -11.59 30.73 7.11
CA PRO A 601 -12.74 31.46 7.67
C PRO A 601 -13.99 30.60 7.91
N HIS A 602 -13.90 29.28 7.68
CA HIS A 602 -14.97 28.33 7.96
C HIS A 602 -15.52 28.54 9.38
N LYS A 603 -16.81 28.86 9.48
CA LYS A 603 -17.48 29.03 10.77
C LYS A 603 -17.39 27.71 11.53
N SER A 604 -16.81 27.73 12.72
CA SER A 604 -16.91 26.61 13.68
C SER A 604 -18.36 26.15 13.75
N TYR A 605 -18.57 24.84 13.66
CA TYR A 605 -19.81 24.20 14.01
C TYR A 605 -20.20 24.64 15.43
N TYR A 606 -21.11 25.62 15.57
CA TYR A 606 -21.82 25.94 16.81
C TYR A 606 -22.89 24.87 17.10
N GLY A 607 -22.45 23.61 17.09
CA GLY A 607 -23.21 22.45 17.52
C GLY A 607 -22.36 21.59 18.45
N PRO A 608 -22.95 20.56 19.08
CA PRO A 608 -22.26 19.65 19.98
C PRO A 608 -21.09 18.87 19.34
N LEU A 609 -20.92 18.95 18.02
CA LEU A 609 -19.87 18.30 17.20
C LEU A 609 -18.76 19.23 16.70
N GLY A 610 -18.70 20.49 17.16
CA GLY A 610 -17.61 21.41 16.78
C GLY A 610 -16.25 20.97 17.34
N ARG A 611 -15.22 20.94 16.47
CA ARG A 611 -13.84 20.49 16.79
C ARG A 611 -12.97 21.56 17.47
N PHE A 612 -13.37 22.83 17.34
CA PHE A 612 -12.60 23.99 17.78
C PHE A 612 -13.50 25.14 18.21
N ARG A 613 -12.96 26.04 19.04
CA ARG A 613 -13.69 27.19 19.63
C ARG A 613 -12.83 28.44 19.71
N GLY A 614 -13.50 29.60 19.64
CA GLY A 614 -12.92 30.90 19.94
C GLY A 614 -11.86 31.38 18.95
N ALA A 615 -11.31 32.57 19.24
CA ALA A 615 -10.25 33.15 18.41
C ALA A 615 -9.10 32.15 18.26
N GLY A 616 -8.55 32.02 17.06
CA GLY A 616 -7.47 31.06 16.76
C GLY A 616 -7.87 29.58 16.81
N LYS A 617 -9.17 29.25 16.90
CA LYS A 617 -9.70 27.88 16.73
C LYS A 617 -9.03 26.83 17.60
N VAL A 618 -8.98 27.07 18.91
CA VAL A 618 -8.43 26.11 19.88
C VAL A 618 -9.19 24.79 19.82
N HIS A 619 -8.49 23.67 19.62
CA HIS A 619 -9.06 22.32 19.56
C HIS A 619 -9.56 21.86 20.95
N ASP A 620 -10.87 21.65 21.09
CA ASP A 620 -11.53 21.32 22.37
C ASP A 620 -12.02 19.86 22.46
N THR A 621 -12.08 19.13 21.36
CA THR A 621 -12.55 17.73 21.27
C THR A 621 -11.64 16.82 20.42
N ASP A 622 -11.48 15.56 20.84
CA ASP A 622 -10.72 14.52 20.12
C ASP A 622 -11.55 13.84 19.05
N LEU A 623 -11.52 14.40 17.84
CA LEU A 623 -12.19 13.79 16.68
C LEU A 623 -11.24 12.99 15.78
N GLU A 624 -9.92 12.96 16.02
CA GLU A 624 -9.01 12.09 15.26
C GLU A 624 -9.29 10.59 15.50
N HIS A 625 -9.95 10.23 16.61
CA HIS A 625 -10.30 8.83 16.96
C HIS A 625 -11.80 8.53 17.01
N ARG A 626 -12.66 9.37 16.45
CA ARG A 626 -14.04 8.93 16.14
C ARG A 626 -14.07 8.20 14.79
N VAL A 627 -13.28 7.14 14.69
CA VAL A 627 -13.71 5.99 13.89
C VAL A 627 -14.82 5.36 14.73
N TYR A 628 -16.04 5.35 14.20
CA TYR A 628 -17.10 4.48 14.74
C TYR A 628 -16.62 3.03 14.58
N ASP A 629 -15.93 2.51 15.58
CA ASP A 629 -15.71 1.08 15.77
C ASP A 629 -16.48 0.69 17.03
N ASP A 630 -17.68 0.13 16.82
CA ASP A 630 -18.63 -0.21 17.88
C ASP A 630 -18.16 -1.40 18.76
N ASN A 631 -16.93 -1.89 18.59
CA ASN A 631 -16.43 -3.08 19.30
C ASN A 631 -15.09 -2.92 20.05
N ILE A 632 -14.59 -1.70 20.27
CA ILE A 632 -13.44 -1.47 21.16
C ILE A 632 -13.83 -0.51 22.28
N MET A 633 -14.06 -1.07 23.48
CA MET A 633 -14.32 -0.32 24.70
C MET A 633 -13.01 0.15 25.37
N GLU A 634 -12.04 0.64 24.58
CA GLU A 634 -10.85 1.30 25.12
C GLU A 634 -10.95 2.82 24.90
N PRO A 635 -10.77 3.64 25.95
CA PRO A 635 -10.85 5.08 25.84
C PRO A 635 -9.74 5.60 24.90
N PRO A 636 -10.04 6.53 23.97
CA PRO A 636 -9.04 7.05 23.04
C PRO A 636 -7.85 7.63 23.81
N THR A 637 -6.64 7.14 23.48
CA THR A 637 -5.38 7.45 24.15
C THR A 637 -4.74 8.79 23.75
N ASP A 638 -5.47 9.65 23.05
CA ASP A 638 -5.04 10.97 22.59
C ASP A 638 -6.05 12.02 23.05
N TRP A 639 -5.58 13.03 23.79
CA TRP A 639 -6.37 14.14 24.35
C TRP A 639 -6.28 15.39 23.47
N SER A 640 -7.35 16.21 23.45
CA SER A 640 -7.35 17.48 22.71
C SER A 640 -6.31 18.43 23.30
N LEU A 641 -5.75 19.35 22.50
CA LEU A 641 -4.73 20.29 23.00
C LEU A 641 -5.21 21.04 24.25
N ALA A 642 -6.46 21.50 24.25
CA ALA A 642 -7.05 22.15 25.41
C ALA A 642 -7.13 21.21 26.63
N LYS A 643 -7.48 19.94 26.43
CA LYS A 643 -7.50 18.96 27.52
C LYS A 643 -6.09 18.62 28.02
N GLU A 644 -5.11 18.49 27.14
CA GLU A 644 -3.70 18.26 27.52
C GLU A 644 -3.14 19.42 28.37
N LEU A 645 -3.52 20.67 28.08
CA LEU A 645 -3.12 21.84 28.88
C LEU A 645 -3.74 21.86 30.28
N GLU A 646 -5.00 21.47 30.41
CA GLU A 646 -5.64 21.32 31.72
C GLU A 646 -5.02 20.16 32.52
N MET A 647 -4.82 19.01 31.88
CA MET A 647 -4.30 17.81 32.54
C MET A 647 -2.82 17.92 32.92
N SER A 648 -2.05 18.74 32.21
CA SER A 648 -0.67 19.07 32.58
C SER A 648 -0.57 20.04 33.75
N GLY A 649 -1.69 20.60 34.23
CA GLY A 649 -1.73 21.57 35.31
C GLY A 649 -1.30 22.99 34.90
N VAL A 650 -1.05 23.22 33.61
CA VAL A 650 -0.69 24.53 33.06
C VAL A 650 -1.90 25.47 33.12
N ILE A 651 -3.09 24.96 32.81
CA ILE A 651 -4.36 25.67 32.97
C ILE A 651 -5.16 25.03 34.11
N ASN A 652 -5.60 25.85 35.07
CA ASN A 652 -6.48 25.42 36.17
C ASN A 652 -7.76 26.28 36.22
N PRO A 653 -8.89 25.73 36.70
CA PRO A 653 -9.11 24.32 37.03
C PRO A 653 -9.28 23.45 35.77
N ILE A 654 -9.20 22.12 35.93
CA ILE A 654 -9.63 21.17 34.91
C ILE A 654 -11.15 21.34 34.71
N ARG A 655 -11.57 21.60 33.47
CA ARG A 655 -12.97 21.89 33.13
C ARG A 655 -13.65 20.64 32.58
N THR A 656 -14.97 20.54 32.76
CA THR A 656 -15.78 19.59 31.98
C THR A 656 -15.78 20.00 30.49
N GLU A 657 -16.19 19.11 29.60
CA GLU A 657 -16.24 19.41 28.16
C GLU A 657 -17.12 20.64 27.85
N ASP A 658 -18.30 20.73 28.46
CA ASP A 658 -19.21 21.88 28.26
C ASP A 658 -18.67 23.17 28.87
N GLN A 659 -18.05 23.09 30.06
CA GLN A 659 -17.40 24.25 30.68
C GLN A 659 -16.24 24.76 29.83
N ARG A 660 -15.44 23.85 29.25
CA ARG A 660 -14.36 24.19 28.34
C ARG A 660 -14.88 24.85 27.07
N LYS A 661 -15.92 24.28 26.45
CA LYS A 661 -16.58 24.85 25.26
C LYS A 661 -17.04 26.28 25.51
N GLN A 662 -17.79 26.50 26.59
CA GLN A 662 -18.28 27.82 26.98
C GLN A 662 -17.14 28.81 27.22
N TYR A 663 -16.09 28.36 27.91
CA TYR A 663 -14.96 29.23 28.24
C TYR A 663 -14.13 29.60 27.02
N LEU A 664 -13.79 28.63 26.16
CA LEU A 664 -13.06 28.86 24.91
C LEU A 664 -13.84 29.72 23.91
N SER A 665 -15.17 29.75 23.96
CA SER A 665 -15.99 30.66 23.15
C SER A 665 -15.84 32.14 23.55
N THR A 666 -15.15 32.45 24.66
CA THR A 666 -14.82 33.83 25.05
C THR A 666 -13.44 34.24 24.51
N VAL A 667 -13.23 35.55 24.31
CA VAL A 667 -11.92 36.07 23.87
C VAL A 667 -10.84 35.80 24.93
N ASP A 668 -11.15 36.03 26.21
CA ASP A 668 -10.19 35.77 27.28
C ASP A 668 -9.85 34.29 27.41
N GLY A 669 -10.84 33.40 27.32
CA GLY A 669 -10.60 31.96 27.40
C GLY A 669 -9.82 31.42 26.20
N SER A 670 -10.12 31.85 24.98
CA SER A 670 -9.32 31.46 23.80
C SER A 670 -7.88 31.97 23.87
N LEU A 671 -7.67 33.23 24.25
CA LEU A 671 -6.32 33.80 24.41
C LEU A 671 -5.52 33.13 25.53
N GLU A 672 -6.16 32.75 26.64
CA GLU A 672 -5.50 31.99 27.71
C GLU A 672 -4.96 30.65 27.18
N TYR A 673 -5.77 29.91 26.42
CA TYR A 673 -5.36 28.62 25.87
C TYR A 673 -4.33 28.73 24.76
N ILE A 674 -4.42 29.72 23.87
CA ILE A 674 -3.39 29.97 22.85
C ILE A 674 -2.05 30.28 23.53
N GLY A 675 -2.05 31.20 24.49
CA GLY A 675 -0.84 31.60 25.22
C GLY A 675 -0.22 30.41 25.97
N ALA A 676 -1.03 29.64 26.70
CA ALA A 676 -0.58 28.44 27.40
C ALA A 676 -0.03 27.36 26.45
N ALA A 677 -0.68 27.13 25.32
CA ALA A 677 -0.22 26.18 24.31
C ALA A 677 1.16 26.56 23.77
N MET A 678 1.31 27.81 23.32
CA MET A 678 2.58 28.32 22.78
C MET A 678 3.69 28.31 23.84
N HIS A 679 3.37 28.66 25.09
CA HIS A 679 4.30 28.55 26.21
C HIS A 679 4.81 27.12 26.40
N GLU A 680 3.90 26.14 26.41
CA GLU A 680 4.28 24.74 26.56
C GLU A 680 5.09 24.22 25.37
N PHE A 681 4.79 24.65 24.14
CA PHE A 681 5.63 24.31 22.98
C PHE A 681 7.03 24.88 23.11
N ILE A 682 7.19 26.13 23.56
CA ILE A 682 8.51 26.73 23.87
C ILE A 682 9.22 25.90 24.95
N ARG A 683 8.52 25.55 26.05
CA ARG A 683 9.09 24.76 27.15
C ARG A 683 9.57 23.39 26.69
N ILE A 684 8.78 22.70 25.85
CA ILE A 684 9.15 21.41 25.26
C ILE A 684 10.34 21.57 24.31
N ALA A 685 10.33 22.57 23.43
CA ALA A 685 11.39 22.79 22.44
C ALA A 685 12.74 23.12 23.10
N ARG A 686 12.73 23.85 24.23
CA ARG A 686 13.93 24.17 25.03
C ARG A 686 14.63 22.93 25.58
N GLN A 687 13.89 21.85 25.83
CA GLN A 687 14.50 20.57 26.25
C GLN A 687 15.40 19.97 25.16
N SER A 688 15.20 20.37 23.90
CA SER A 688 16.00 19.97 22.74
C SER A 688 16.89 21.09 22.20
N GLY A 689 17.09 22.17 22.97
CA GLY A 689 17.98 23.28 22.64
C GLY A 689 17.37 24.38 21.75
N TYR A 690 16.08 24.34 21.46
CA TYR A 690 15.40 25.36 20.65
C TYR A 690 14.70 26.41 21.52
N ASP A 691 14.72 27.69 21.12
CA ASP A 691 13.87 28.73 21.69
C ASP A 691 12.89 29.23 20.63
N LEU A 692 11.64 28.74 20.66
CA LEU A 692 10.65 29.09 19.63
C LEU A 692 10.20 30.57 19.68
N ASN A 693 10.52 31.31 20.75
CA ASN A 693 10.37 32.77 20.75
C ASN A 693 11.31 33.47 19.74
N CYS A 694 12.33 32.77 19.24
CA CYS A 694 13.22 33.28 18.20
C CYS A 694 12.73 32.94 16.78
N ASP A 695 11.70 32.09 16.62
CA ASP A 695 11.09 31.72 15.33
C ASP A 695 9.56 31.69 15.46
N LEU A 696 8.96 32.88 15.41
CA LEU A 696 7.52 33.08 15.56
C LEU A 696 6.68 32.34 14.49
N PRO A 697 7.10 32.28 13.22
CA PRO A 697 6.46 31.43 12.21
C PRO A 697 6.35 29.95 12.63
N ILE A 698 7.45 29.35 13.11
CA ILE A 698 7.44 27.97 13.60
C ILE A 698 6.54 27.83 14.83
N LEU A 699 6.58 28.78 15.76
CA LEU A 699 5.74 28.73 16.97
C LEU A 699 4.25 28.72 16.62
N ALA A 700 3.83 29.56 15.67
CA ALA A 700 2.46 29.56 15.15
C ALA A 700 2.11 28.22 14.47
N PHE A 701 3.02 27.64 13.68
CA PHE A 701 2.83 26.31 13.09
C PHE A 701 2.62 25.22 14.14
N PHE A 702 3.41 25.19 15.22
CA PHE A 702 3.24 24.20 16.28
C PHE A 702 1.86 24.29 16.94
N PHE A 703 1.36 25.51 17.15
CA PHE A 703 0.00 25.72 17.64
C PHE A 703 -1.08 25.14 16.72
N ASN A 704 -0.97 25.36 15.41
CA ASN A 704 -1.97 24.86 14.47
C ASN A 704 -1.88 23.34 14.21
N ALA A 705 -0.67 22.78 14.21
CA ALA A 705 -0.42 21.44 13.67
C ALA A 705 -0.15 20.34 14.71
N ARG A 706 -0.03 20.67 16.01
CA ARG A 706 0.44 19.73 17.04
C ARG A 706 -0.37 19.81 18.33
N THR A 707 -0.54 18.66 18.98
CA THR A 707 -0.83 18.59 20.42
C THR A 707 0.50 18.60 21.21
N LEU A 708 0.48 18.77 22.54
CA LEU A 708 1.68 18.67 23.39
C LEU A 708 2.36 17.31 23.24
N LYS A 709 1.58 16.21 23.18
CA LYS A 709 2.10 14.86 22.92
C LYS A 709 2.83 14.78 21.58
N LYS A 710 2.21 15.28 20.50
CA LYS A 710 2.83 15.30 19.16
C LYS A 710 4.07 16.21 19.11
N ALA A 711 4.06 17.32 19.85
CA ALA A 711 5.22 18.20 19.95
C ALA A 711 6.41 17.52 20.66
N ARG A 712 6.19 16.86 21.81
CA ARG A 712 7.24 16.09 22.51
C ARG A 712 7.86 15.05 21.58
N LYS A 713 7.03 14.26 20.89
CA LYS A 713 7.49 13.28 19.90
C LYS A 713 8.32 13.92 18.78
N SER A 714 7.93 15.10 18.28
CA SER A 714 8.71 15.80 17.25
C SER A 714 10.08 16.26 17.75
N PHE A 715 10.26 16.47 19.05
CA PHE A 715 11.52 16.92 19.65
C PHE A 715 12.34 15.77 20.25
N GLU A 716 11.84 14.54 20.29
CA GLU A 716 12.61 13.36 20.68
C GLU A 716 13.80 13.13 19.74
N THR A 717 13.59 13.31 18.43
CA THR A 717 14.58 13.02 17.38
C THR A 717 15.29 14.25 16.80
N LYS A 718 14.96 15.46 17.27
CA LYS A 718 15.54 16.72 16.78
C LYS A 718 16.37 17.41 17.84
N ARG A 719 17.49 18.02 17.46
CA ARG A 719 18.35 18.79 18.38
C ARG A 719 18.86 20.05 17.69
N ALA A 720 18.85 21.18 18.41
CA ALA A 720 19.52 22.38 17.92
C ALA A 720 21.03 22.08 17.68
N PRO A 721 21.64 22.58 16.59
CA PRO A 721 21.15 23.63 15.68
C PRO A 721 20.41 23.13 14.42
N GLU A 722 19.93 21.87 14.36
CA GLU A 722 19.19 21.38 13.19
C GLU A 722 17.98 22.28 12.88
N LYS A 723 17.78 22.65 11.62
CA LYS A 723 16.67 23.55 11.25
C LYS A 723 15.31 22.86 11.43
N LEU A 724 14.37 23.57 12.04
CA LEU A 724 12.98 23.11 12.12
C LEU A 724 12.29 23.42 10.78
N HIS A 725 11.64 22.41 10.20
CA HIS A 725 10.87 22.54 8.96
C HIS A 725 9.36 22.47 9.26
N TRP A 726 8.58 23.34 8.63
CA TRP A 726 7.12 23.23 8.56
C TRP A 726 6.74 22.43 7.30
N VAL A 727 6.30 21.19 7.46
CA VAL A 727 5.87 20.32 6.34
C VAL A 727 4.37 20.57 6.09
N ASP A 728 4.00 20.89 4.85
CA ASP A 728 2.63 20.99 4.31
C ASP A 728 1.66 22.01 4.96
N ASN A 729 2.13 22.91 5.82
CA ASN A 729 1.29 23.92 6.49
C ASN A 729 1.64 25.36 6.06
N GLN A 730 0.63 26.12 5.63
CA GLN A 730 0.77 27.49 5.13
C GLN A 730 0.78 28.57 6.24
N MET A 731 0.59 28.23 7.52
CA MET A 731 0.57 29.20 8.62
C MET A 731 1.94 29.84 8.87
N ALA A 732 3.01 29.04 9.00
CA ALA A 732 4.36 29.57 9.17
C ALA A 732 4.78 30.54 8.04
N PRO A 733 4.70 30.18 6.75
CA PRO A 733 5.09 31.11 5.69
C PRO A 733 4.17 32.33 5.64
N TRP A 734 2.88 32.20 5.97
CA TRP A 734 1.99 33.36 6.04
C TRP A 734 2.36 34.32 7.18
N VAL A 735 2.62 33.81 8.39
CA VAL A 735 3.05 34.63 9.54
C VAL A 735 4.37 35.32 9.23
N LYS A 736 5.33 34.63 8.60
CA LYS A 736 6.59 35.24 8.13
C LYS A 736 6.31 36.42 7.18
N ASN A 737 5.49 36.21 6.16
CA ASN A 737 5.21 37.20 5.12
C ASN A 737 4.33 38.37 5.58
N ASN A 738 3.56 38.20 6.66
CA ASN A 738 2.61 39.20 7.16
C ASN A 738 3.05 39.83 8.49
N MET A 739 4.33 39.70 8.87
CA MET A 739 4.83 40.30 10.10
C MET A 739 4.54 41.81 10.22
N PRO A 740 4.70 42.65 9.16
CA PRO A 740 4.34 44.07 9.26
C PRO A 740 2.85 44.32 9.56
N PHE A 741 1.97 43.47 9.03
CA PHE A 741 0.53 43.53 9.31
C PHE A 741 0.24 43.20 10.79
N LEU A 742 0.90 42.16 11.33
CA LEU A 742 0.76 41.75 12.73
C LEU A 742 1.35 42.80 13.69
N GLU A 743 2.51 43.36 13.36
CA GLU A 743 3.15 44.43 14.13
C GLU A 743 2.31 45.71 14.14
N LYS A 744 1.64 46.04 13.03
CA LYS A 744 0.69 47.14 12.99
C LYS A 744 -0.48 46.90 13.95
N ALA A 745 -0.98 45.66 14.00
CA ALA A 745 -2.17 45.31 14.77
C ALA A 745 -1.93 45.26 16.29
N VAL A 746 -0.86 44.60 16.73
CA VAL A 746 -0.61 44.33 18.16
C VAL A 746 0.64 45.00 18.72
N GLY A 747 1.42 45.66 17.86
CA GLY A 747 2.72 46.24 18.21
C GLY A 747 3.82 45.18 18.33
N LYS A 748 5.03 45.64 18.67
CA LYS A 748 6.15 44.79 19.09
C LYS A 748 6.12 44.61 20.61
N PRO A 749 6.58 43.48 21.15
CA PRO A 749 6.81 43.36 22.59
C PRO A 749 7.82 44.40 23.07
N GLU A 750 7.61 44.95 24.26
CA GLU A 750 8.50 45.97 24.85
C GLU A 750 9.90 45.44 25.13
N THR A 751 9.99 44.14 25.43
CA THR A 751 11.24 43.42 25.63
C THR A 751 11.25 42.21 24.69
N PRO A 752 12.31 42.01 23.88
CA PRO A 752 12.45 40.78 23.09
C PRO A 752 12.40 39.56 24.00
N LEU A 753 11.48 38.64 23.72
CA LEU A 753 11.29 37.39 24.49
C LEU A 753 12.18 36.24 23.99
N CYS A 754 12.97 36.48 22.95
CA CYS A 754 14.03 35.58 22.49
C CYS A 754 15.24 35.72 23.42
N SER A 755 15.66 34.61 24.02
CA SER A 755 16.75 34.60 25.02
C SER A 755 18.17 34.76 24.44
N GLY A 756 18.27 34.95 23.11
CA GLY A 756 19.48 35.42 22.43
C GLY A 756 20.69 34.49 22.54
N ASP A 757 20.69 33.41 21.75
CA ASP A 757 21.90 32.72 21.24
C ASP A 757 21.51 31.57 20.26
N ALA A 758 20.75 31.89 19.20
CA ALA A 758 20.56 30.94 18.09
C ALA A 758 20.56 31.66 16.73
N PRO A 759 21.46 31.28 15.78
CA PRO A 759 21.34 31.67 14.38
C PRO A 759 20.16 30.91 13.75
N TYR A 760 19.92 31.13 12.45
CA TYR A 760 19.06 30.31 11.58
C TYR A 760 17.61 30.76 11.38
N SER A 761 17.48 31.93 10.76
CA SER A 761 16.61 32.04 9.58
C SER A 761 17.28 32.95 8.55
N GLU A 762 17.51 32.47 7.34
CA GLU A 762 17.90 33.31 6.19
C GLU A 762 16.65 33.97 5.55
N PRO A 763 16.82 35.06 4.76
CA PRO A 763 15.82 36.10 4.48
C PRO A 763 14.41 35.64 4.12
#